data_AF-A0A3M1H1K3-F1
#
_entry.id   AF-A0A3M1H1K3-F1
#
_cell.length_a   1.000
_cell.length_b   1.000
_cell.length_c   1.000
_cell.angle_alpha   90.00
_cell.angle_beta   90.00
_cell.angle_gamma   90.00
#
_symmetry.space_group_name_H-M   'P 1'
#
loop_
_entity.id
_entity.type
_entity.pdbx_description
1 polymer ?
#
loop_
_entity_poly.entity_id
_entity_poly.type
_entity_poly.pdbx_seq_one_letter_code
_entity_poly.pdbx_strand_id
1 'polypeptide(L)'
;MAKQIEQGKPLAELVKGSLDYTQHIISQAFYAAFARSDEDWFYIEEIFADHLIVAHESLPPDEFYRVPYQRQGETYSFAPREAWEVVELAYRPRTMTESGKSKGRRFVERIGWLELVEAKDANPDGPWQIRGQGITADVVNGNNRRYARHVLEAAVRELRTHLRESAGQGRLLLTGEADHPQDKGYRTPLLQETIINWTDVEFRDGRVWLAGKLLGTRIGKDVRAQMLGGVRPDISQRGYGRSILIEEDGREIEEVVELTITGYDLVAEGSDPHAGVTMVESRRPQNEGRPQTENAHPKEEKTMNEELQKAIEEFVETYVSQLNYTDKTKNQIRKAVLSAKPATVEAAKEMIEAKHREYEAIMAEAQEKREKLLKEQEKELAELRAEQQKRQVAEHIQARLQEMKYPDEMKAVLAEALKAAEPPTVEAADALIEAKQKEYDALMAQMKLAERGCNRVQVVGPVLETETGTPEFARPAFDLVERLAERKLGVRRDFRQATTPNEIFTRRYLEAFDRTYRHQLIEEARRYQQFLEAETTADLSLPYSVSRAIIEEAVPELVALSIFDFGLEDTSPTRIYFEAYSEETGAAPTVTDESFTSAHDSWVQLANRRLRPGSVTVTSNPAGTTYTEYADYVIDYANGKIMVLSTGSMADATGFLIDYTYDKVRAGENAAIQRGKGSLSYQTVELMADRLASLVTDEAITFARTQLGWDAVTRTLNMVIRELREMIDTGAIRLALASAVRSGNSGGTWNSASDPISDLVQKIGLAKAAIITKNYMPRFVLLSPTNAERLSNWDGFKRDGFPDAVLNAAGFVGQVKGLPVFMSNHMPDSHALVGHTELVQHRVLSTKPMTLKGPFQAYNSGNLVAAQEYYVEEYNATESLIPDKGGFVTIA
;
A
#
# COMPACT_ATOMS: atom_id res chain seq x y z
N MET A 1 30.47 -16.82 -34.18
CA MET A 1 29.54 -15.97 -34.95
C MET A 1 28.20 -16.61 -34.78
N ALA A 2 27.57 -16.29 -33.65
CA ALA A 2 26.22 -16.68 -33.40
C ALA A 2 25.28 -15.88 -34.33
N LYS A 3 24.03 -16.32 -34.42
CA LYS A 3 23.02 -15.63 -35.22
C LYS A 3 22.43 -14.51 -34.38
N GLN A 4 22.63 -13.25 -34.78
CA GLN A 4 22.02 -12.13 -34.07
C GLN A 4 20.49 -12.17 -34.23
N ILE A 5 19.74 -11.99 -33.13
CA ILE A 5 18.27 -12.01 -33.11
C ILE A 5 17.67 -10.75 -32.46
N GLU A 6 16.54 -10.30 -33.01
CA GLU A 6 15.68 -9.28 -32.42
C GLU A 6 14.81 -9.86 -31.28
N GLN A 7 14.15 -9.01 -30.50
CA GLN A 7 13.34 -9.44 -29.36
C GLN A 7 12.13 -10.26 -29.81
N GLY A 8 11.91 -11.41 -29.16
CA GLY A 8 10.80 -12.31 -29.46
C GLY A 8 9.42 -11.73 -29.08
N LYS A 9 8.36 -12.42 -29.47
CA LYS A 9 7.00 -12.05 -29.05
C LYS A 9 6.83 -12.33 -27.55
N PRO A 10 6.56 -11.32 -26.69
CA PRO A 10 6.41 -11.55 -25.26
C PRO A 10 5.17 -12.42 -24.96
N LEU A 11 5.19 -13.08 -23.81
CA LEU A 11 4.01 -13.78 -23.28
C LEU A 11 2.85 -12.80 -23.08
N ALA A 12 1.64 -13.23 -23.44
CA ALA A 12 0.42 -12.46 -23.23
C ALA A 12 -0.14 -12.69 -21.82
N GLU A 13 -0.39 -11.61 -21.09
CA GLU A 13 -1.15 -11.65 -19.84
C GLU A 13 -2.63 -11.94 -20.15
N LEU A 14 -3.15 -13.07 -19.66
CA LEU A 14 -4.54 -13.50 -19.92
C LEU A 14 -5.51 -12.96 -18.86
N VAL A 15 -5.04 -12.85 -17.62
CA VAL A 15 -5.75 -12.25 -16.48
C VAL A 15 -4.71 -11.45 -15.69
N LYS A 16 -5.10 -10.32 -15.09
CA LYS A 16 -4.19 -9.45 -14.34
C LYS A 16 -3.47 -10.23 -13.23
N GLY A 17 -2.14 -10.33 -13.32
CA GLY A 17 -1.27 -11.12 -12.44
C GLY A 17 -0.99 -12.55 -12.91
N SER A 18 -1.53 -13.00 -14.06
CA SER A 18 -1.31 -14.37 -14.57
C SER A 18 0.00 -14.53 -15.35
N LEU A 19 0.69 -13.44 -15.67
CA LEU A 19 1.94 -13.45 -16.44
C LEU A 19 3.04 -14.22 -15.68
N ASP A 20 3.30 -13.79 -14.45
CA ASP A 20 4.35 -14.34 -13.56
C ASP A 20 4.10 -15.84 -13.27
N TYR A 21 2.83 -16.22 -13.08
CA TYR A 21 2.41 -17.61 -12.90
C TYR A 21 2.68 -18.46 -14.16
N THR A 22 2.38 -17.91 -15.35
CA THR A 22 2.66 -18.58 -16.64
C THR A 22 4.17 -18.75 -16.84
N GLN A 23 4.97 -17.72 -16.57
CA GLN A 23 6.44 -17.79 -16.61
C GLN A 23 6.98 -18.83 -15.61
N HIS A 24 6.44 -18.89 -14.39
CA HIS A 24 6.89 -19.84 -13.38
C HIS A 24 6.67 -21.30 -13.81
N ILE A 25 5.50 -21.64 -14.39
CA ILE A 25 5.24 -22.99 -14.90
C ILE A 25 6.19 -23.34 -16.05
N ILE A 26 6.45 -22.42 -16.98
CA ILE A 26 7.40 -22.64 -18.09
C ILE A 26 8.80 -22.93 -17.54
N SER A 27 9.28 -22.14 -16.58
CA SER A 27 10.58 -22.34 -15.94
C SER A 27 10.67 -23.66 -15.15
N GLN A 28 9.63 -24.03 -14.40
CA GLN A 28 9.58 -25.33 -13.73
C GLN A 28 9.63 -26.49 -14.74
N ALA A 29 8.84 -26.42 -15.82
CA ALA A 29 8.82 -27.44 -16.86
C ALA A 29 10.16 -27.56 -17.59
N PHE A 30 10.87 -26.45 -17.83
CA PHE A 30 12.21 -26.45 -18.42
C PHE A 30 13.23 -27.16 -17.51
N TYR A 31 13.29 -26.80 -16.22
CA TYR A 31 14.23 -27.44 -15.29
C TYR A 31 13.84 -28.89 -14.91
N ALA A 32 12.58 -29.28 -15.12
CA ALA A 32 12.16 -30.68 -15.04
C ALA A 32 12.57 -31.49 -16.30
N ALA A 33 12.56 -30.88 -17.48
CA ALA A 33 13.01 -31.51 -18.73
C ALA A 33 14.54 -31.59 -18.83
N PHE A 34 15.24 -30.57 -18.32
CA PHE A 34 16.70 -30.49 -18.26
C PHE A 34 17.13 -30.33 -16.81
N ALA A 35 17.13 -31.46 -16.09
CA ALA A 35 17.49 -31.53 -14.69
C ALA A 35 18.90 -30.95 -14.45
N ARG A 36 19.02 -30.08 -13.44
CA ARG A 36 20.31 -29.53 -13.00
C ARG A 36 21.14 -30.64 -12.35
N SER A 37 22.25 -30.99 -12.98
CA SER A 37 23.35 -31.70 -12.31
C SER A 37 24.33 -30.68 -11.71
N ASP A 38 25.21 -31.13 -10.82
CA ASP A 38 26.21 -30.26 -10.18
C ASP A 38 27.27 -29.71 -11.14
N GLU A 39 27.33 -30.23 -12.38
CA GLU A 39 28.35 -29.92 -13.39
C GLU A 39 27.81 -29.14 -14.61
N ASP A 40 26.49 -28.91 -14.72
CA ASP A 40 25.87 -28.39 -15.96
C ASP A 40 24.70 -27.43 -15.68
N TRP A 41 25.02 -26.15 -15.52
CA TRP A 41 24.09 -25.11 -15.05
C TRP A 41 23.52 -24.24 -16.17
N PHE A 42 22.18 -24.15 -16.21
CA PHE A 42 21.42 -23.32 -17.14
C PHE A 42 20.67 -22.22 -16.38
N TYR A 43 20.68 -21.00 -16.92
CA TYR A 43 19.94 -19.85 -16.42
C TYR A 43 19.02 -19.29 -17.50
N ILE A 44 17.72 -19.20 -17.24
CA ILE A 44 16.75 -18.59 -18.17
C ILE A 44 16.82 -17.07 -18.01
N GLU A 45 17.17 -16.37 -19.08
CA GLU A 45 17.23 -14.90 -19.10
C GLU A 45 15.87 -14.29 -19.46
N GLU A 46 15.23 -14.75 -20.54
CA GLU A 46 13.94 -14.22 -21.01
C GLU A 46 13.06 -15.31 -21.64
N ILE A 47 11.73 -15.15 -21.51
CA ILE A 47 10.72 -16.13 -21.95
C ILE A 47 9.78 -15.48 -22.98
N PHE A 48 9.84 -15.96 -24.21
CA PHE A 48 8.94 -15.56 -25.30
C PHE A 48 7.83 -16.59 -25.52
N ALA A 49 6.89 -16.29 -26.41
CA ALA A 49 5.72 -17.12 -26.68
C ALA A 49 6.04 -18.44 -27.44
N ASP A 50 7.23 -18.58 -28.02
CA ASP A 50 7.67 -19.72 -28.83
C ASP A 50 9.06 -20.29 -28.45
N HIS A 51 9.84 -19.54 -27.66
CA HIS A 51 11.20 -19.94 -27.27
C HIS A 51 11.66 -19.30 -25.94
N LEU A 52 12.66 -19.92 -25.32
CA LEU A 52 13.44 -19.38 -24.21
C LEU A 52 14.78 -18.82 -24.71
N ILE A 53 15.34 -17.87 -23.98
CA ILE A 53 16.76 -17.49 -24.03
C ILE A 53 17.42 -17.99 -22.75
N VAL A 54 18.50 -18.77 -22.90
CA VAL A 54 19.17 -19.48 -21.81
C VAL A 54 20.68 -19.21 -21.84
N ALA A 55 21.21 -18.63 -20.77
CA ALA A 55 22.64 -18.49 -20.53
C ALA A 55 23.24 -19.79 -19.95
N HIS A 56 24.52 -20.03 -20.24
CA HIS A 56 25.29 -21.19 -19.78
C HIS A 56 26.77 -20.82 -19.66
N GLU A 57 27.49 -21.39 -18.69
CA GLU A 57 28.88 -21.02 -18.37
C GLU A 57 29.89 -21.32 -19.50
N SER A 58 29.56 -22.22 -20.44
CA SER A 58 30.42 -22.49 -21.61
C SER A 58 30.27 -21.50 -22.77
N LEU A 59 29.30 -20.59 -22.72
CA LEU A 59 29.11 -19.54 -23.73
C LEU A 59 29.80 -18.22 -23.33
N PRO A 60 30.32 -17.43 -24.29
CA PRO A 60 30.70 -16.04 -24.05
C PRO A 60 29.55 -15.21 -23.47
N PRO A 61 29.81 -14.14 -22.67
CA PRO A 61 28.76 -13.34 -22.02
C PRO A 61 27.71 -12.67 -22.93
N ASP A 62 27.97 -12.60 -24.24
CA ASP A 62 27.08 -12.02 -25.25
C ASP A 62 26.37 -13.08 -26.13
N GLU A 63 26.72 -14.37 -25.98
CA GLU A 63 26.11 -15.52 -26.69
C GLU A 63 25.18 -16.33 -25.76
N PHE A 64 24.00 -16.71 -26.25
CA PHE A 64 22.97 -17.43 -25.49
C PHE A 64 22.42 -18.63 -26.28
N TYR A 65 21.86 -19.63 -25.58
CA TYR A 65 21.06 -20.66 -26.24
C TYR A 65 19.62 -20.21 -26.43
N ARG A 66 19.16 -20.20 -27.68
CA ARG A 66 17.74 -20.15 -28.02
C ARG A 66 17.14 -21.56 -27.99
N VAL A 67 16.18 -21.78 -27.10
CA VAL A 67 15.50 -23.08 -26.92
C VAL A 67 14.02 -22.97 -27.34
N PRO A 68 13.64 -23.47 -28.52
CA PRO A 68 12.23 -23.53 -28.92
C PRO A 68 11.40 -24.41 -27.98
N TYR A 69 10.14 -24.03 -27.75
CA TYR A 69 9.19 -24.87 -27.00
C TYR A 69 7.78 -24.81 -27.60
N GLN A 70 6.95 -25.78 -27.23
CA GLN A 70 5.53 -25.84 -27.58
C GLN A 70 4.69 -26.07 -26.32
N ARG A 71 3.44 -25.57 -26.34
CA ARG A 71 2.46 -25.77 -25.25
C ARG A 71 1.29 -26.61 -25.75
N GLN A 72 0.94 -27.66 -25.00
CA GLN A 72 -0.22 -28.51 -25.29
C GLN A 72 -1.13 -28.56 -24.05
N GLY A 73 -2.09 -27.63 -23.98
CA GLY A 73 -2.88 -27.41 -22.76
C GLY A 73 -2.00 -26.78 -21.66
N GLU A 74 -1.86 -27.48 -20.54
CA GLU A 74 -1.04 -27.05 -19.39
C GLU A 74 0.40 -27.57 -19.44
N THR A 75 0.72 -28.52 -20.32
CA THR A 75 2.09 -29.07 -20.45
C THR A 75 2.92 -28.33 -21.50
N TYR A 76 4.22 -28.26 -21.24
CA TYR A 76 5.22 -27.60 -22.09
C TYR A 76 6.27 -28.63 -22.53
N SER A 77 6.58 -28.66 -23.82
CA SER A 77 7.59 -29.53 -24.41
C SER A 77 8.68 -28.69 -25.08
N PHE A 78 9.93 -28.96 -24.72
CA PHE A 78 11.09 -28.20 -25.16
C PHE A 78 11.88 -28.96 -26.24
N ALA A 79 12.55 -28.25 -27.13
CA ALA A 79 13.46 -28.85 -28.10
C ALA A 79 14.64 -29.54 -27.39
N PRO A 80 15.09 -30.72 -27.85
CA PRO A 80 16.24 -31.41 -27.27
C PRO A 80 17.54 -30.62 -27.54
N ARG A 81 18.60 -30.88 -26.77
CA ARG A 81 19.83 -30.05 -26.75
C ARG A 81 20.52 -29.93 -28.11
N GLU A 82 20.42 -30.94 -28.96
CA GLU A 82 20.98 -30.95 -30.32
C GLU A 82 20.28 -29.97 -31.27
N ALA A 83 19.13 -29.44 -30.88
CA ALA A 83 18.31 -28.48 -31.62
C ALA A 83 18.30 -27.06 -31.00
N TRP A 84 19.20 -26.77 -30.06
CA TRP A 84 19.37 -25.43 -29.49
C TRP A 84 20.26 -24.57 -30.41
N GLU A 85 19.84 -23.34 -30.71
CA GLU A 85 20.61 -22.41 -31.56
C GLU A 85 21.44 -21.47 -30.68
N VAL A 86 22.73 -21.27 -30.97
CA VAL A 86 23.53 -20.22 -30.31
C VAL A 86 23.26 -18.87 -31.00
N VAL A 87 22.85 -17.87 -30.22
CA VAL A 87 22.36 -16.57 -30.69
C VAL A 87 23.02 -15.40 -29.93
N GLU A 88 23.23 -14.29 -30.63
CA GLU A 88 23.59 -12.99 -30.04
C GLU A 88 22.32 -12.14 -29.94
N LEU A 89 22.13 -11.38 -28.87
CA LEU A 89 20.93 -10.55 -28.72
C LEU A 89 21.15 -9.15 -29.29
N ALA A 90 20.25 -8.68 -30.17
CA ALA A 90 20.24 -7.29 -30.66
C ALA A 90 19.67 -6.28 -29.63
N TYR A 91 19.35 -6.74 -28.43
CA TYR A 91 18.68 -6.03 -27.35
C TYR A 91 19.24 -6.51 -26.00
N ARG A 92 19.07 -5.71 -24.94
CA ARG A 92 19.39 -6.18 -23.58
C ARG A 92 18.25 -7.07 -23.08
N PRO A 93 18.51 -8.30 -22.61
CA PRO A 93 17.46 -9.15 -22.06
C PRO A 93 16.88 -8.55 -20.79
N ARG A 94 15.60 -8.82 -20.54
CA ARG A 94 14.94 -8.48 -19.28
C ARG A 94 15.22 -9.56 -18.23
N THR A 95 16.36 -9.45 -17.56
CA THR A 95 16.68 -10.24 -16.38
C THR A 95 15.48 -10.25 -15.42
N MET A 96 15.08 -11.44 -14.93
CA MET A 96 13.84 -11.61 -14.13
C MET A 96 13.81 -10.85 -12.78
N THR A 97 14.86 -10.11 -12.45
CA THR A 97 14.95 -9.18 -11.31
C THR A 97 14.29 -7.82 -11.55
N GLU A 98 14.01 -7.42 -12.80
CA GLU A 98 13.36 -6.13 -13.12
C GLU A 98 11.87 -6.23 -13.53
N SER A 99 11.28 -7.44 -13.54
CA SER A 99 9.87 -7.65 -13.87
C SER A 99 8.91 -7.27 -12.73
N GLY A 100 8.82 -5.96 -12.46
CA GLY A 100 7.80 -5.36 -11.60
C GLY A 100 8.09 -5.43 -10.11
N LYS A 101 7.96 -4.28 -9.41
CA LYS A 101 8.07 -4.20 -7.95
C LYS A 101 6.81 -4.73 -7.26
N SER A 102 6.63 -6.05 -7.30
CA SER A 102 6.01 -6.76 -6.18
C SER A 102 6.74 -6.34 -4.89
N LYS A 103 5.99 -5.96 -3.85
CA LYS A 103 6.58 -5.44 -2.61
C LYS A 103 7.10 -6.60 -1.77
N GLY A 104 8.36 -6.99 -2.00
CA GLY A 104 9.07 -7.95 -1.14
C GLY A 104 8.90 -7.59 0.35
N ARG A 105 8.48 -8.56 1.15
CA ARG A 105 8.23 -8.37 2.58
C ARG A 105 9.58 -8.27 3.29
N ARG A 106 9.72 -7.29 4.20
CA ARG A 106 10.89 -7.20 5.08
C ARG A 106 10.72 -8.20 6.22
N PHE A 107 11.70 -9.08 6.38
CA PHE A 107 11.78 -10.05 7.47
C PHE A 107 12.73 -9.53 8.55
N VAL A 108 12.35 -9.70 9.82
CA VAL A 108 13.12 -9.27 10.99
C VAL A 108 12.88 -10.29 12.09
N GLU A 109 13.88 -11.12 12.37
CA GLU A 109 13.77 -12.31 13.20
C GLU A 109 14.80 -12.28 14.33
N ARG A 110 14.36 -12.17 15.59
CA ARG A 110 15.25 -12.20 16.76
C ARG A 110 15.68 -13.65 17.04
N ILE A 111 16.95 -13.97 17.23
CA ILE A 111 17.48 -15.36 17.30
C ILE A 111 18.68 -15.44 18.25
N GLY A 112 19.02 -16.62 18.77
CA GLY A 112 20.41 -17.11 18.82
C GLY A 112 21.52 -16.35 19.56
N TRP A 113 21.96 -16.95 20.66
CA TRP A 113 22.99 -16.47 21.57
C TRP A 113 24.39 -16.27 20.95
N LEU A 114 25.13 -15.32 21.53
CA LEU A 114 26.52 -14.98 21.20
C LEU A 114 27.56 -15.66 22.12
N GLU A 115 28.67 -16.14 21.54
CA GLU A 115 29.89 -16.58 22.22
C GLU A 115 31.00 -15.50 22.14
N LEU A 116 31.67 -15.24 23.26
CA LEU A 116 32.81 -14.33 23.33
C LEU A 116 34.13 -15.10 23.19
N VAL A 117 35.00 -14.66 22.27
CA VAL A 117 36.37 -15.18 22.14
C VAL A 117 37.35 -14.09 22.55
N GLU A 118 38.00 -14.23 23.70
CA GLU A 118 38.99 -13.24 24.16
C GLU A 118 40.12 -13.04 23.14
N ALA A 119 40.44 -11.77 22.86
CA ALA A 119 41.53 -11.40 21.98
C ALA A 119 42.89 -11.71 22.62
N LYS A 120 43.80 -12.33 21.86
CA LYS A 120 45.13 -12.70 22.35
C LYS A 120 46.09 -11.51 22.57
N ASP A 121 45.74 -10.32 22.10
CA ASP A 121 46.58 -9.13 22.15
C ASP A 121 45.98 -8.06 23.07
N ALA A 122 46.78 -7.61 24.04
CA ALA A 122 46.34 -6.76 25.15
C ALA A 122 46.16 -5.28 24.76
N ASN A 123 45.16 -4.98 23.94
CA ASN A 123 44.65 -3.61 23.75
C ASN A 123 43.26 -3.48 24.43
N PRO A 124 43.15 -2.78 25.57
CA PRO A 124 41.87 -2.55 26.25
C PRO A 124 40.79 -1.89 25.39
N ASP A 125 41.17 -1.10 24.38
CA ASP A 125 40.28 -0.41 23.43
C ASP A 125 40.20 -1.09 22.05
N GLY A 126 40.84 -2.26 21.88
CA GLY A 126 40.82 -3.02 20.63
C GLY A 126 39.47 -3.69 20.33
N PRO A 127 39.14 -3.94 19.05
CA PRO A 127 37.91 -4.63 18.67
C PRO A 127 37.93 -6.09 19.14
N TRP A 128 36.82 -6.52 19.73
CA TRP A 128 36.66 -7.86 20.31
C TRP A 128 36.16 -8.87 19.29
N GLN A 129 36.68 -10.11 19.34
CA GLN A 129 36.26 -11.19 18.44
C GLN A 129 35.02 -11.87 19.03
N ILE A 130 33.98 -11.99 18.23
CA ILE A 130 32.69 -12.57 18.62
C ILE A 130 32.23 -13.63 17.62
N ARG A 131 31.50 -14.62 18.10
CA ARG A 131 30.85 -15.67 17.31
C ARG A 131 29.41 -15.85 17.76
N GLY A 132 28.55 -16.37 16.91
CA GLY A 132 27.16 -16.62 17.31
C GLY A 132 26.39 -17.48 16.33
N GLN A 133 25.24 -17.95 16.77
CA GLN A 133 24.33 -18.76 15.97
C GLN A 133 23.16 -17.90 15.46
N GLY A 134 22.86 -17.97 14.16
CA GLY A 134 21.66 -17.40 13.57
C GLY A 134 20.54 -18.46 13.41
N ILE A 135 19.67 -18.24 12.42
CA ILE A 135 18.45 -19.05 12.17
C ILE A 135 18.76 -20.55 12.03
N THR A 136 17.91 -21.38 12.65
CA THR A 136 17.78 -22.82 12.36
C THR A 136 16.82 -23.05 11.17
N ALA A 137 17.27 -23.78 10.15
CA ALA A 137 16.45 -24.16 9.00
C ALA A 137 15.33 -25.15 9.36
N ASP A 138 14.27 -25.15 8.55
CA ASP A 138 13.10 -26.05 8.60
C ASP A 138 12.27 -26.00 9.91
N VAL A 139 12.67 -25.15 10.86
CA VAL A 139 11.99 -24.90 12.15
C VAL A 139 11.02 -23.73 12.02
N VAL A 140 9.87 -23.81 12.70
CA VAL A 140 8.96 -22.68 12.92
C VAL A 140 9.45 -21.84 14.10
N ASN A 141 9.75 -20.56 13.88
CA ASN A 141 10.16 -19.62 14.92
C ASN A 141 8.96 -18.98 15.64
N GLY A 142 9.23 -18.20 16.70
CA GLY A 142 8.22 -17.47 17.49
C GLY A 142 7.47 -16.36 16.75
N ASN A 143 7.87 -16.01 15.52
CA ASN A 143 7.11 -15.17 14.61
C ASN A 143 6.17 -15.99 13.68
N ASN A 144 5.98 -17.28 13.96
CA ASN A 144 5.30 -18.28 13.13
C ASN A 144 5.89 -18.43 11.70
N ARG A 145 7.18 -18.14 11.51
CA ARG A 145 7.88 -18.29 10.21
C ARG A 145 8.68 -19.58 10.13
N ARG A 146 8.64 -20.23 8.96
CA ARG A 146 9.51 -21.38 8.61
C ARG A 146 10.46 -21.00 7.48
N TYR A 147 11.75 -21.23 7.70
CA TYR A 147 12.80 -20.98 6.69
C TYR A 147 13.25 -22.30 6.08
N ALA A 148 12.78 -22.61 4.87
CA ALA A 148 13.18 -23.83 4.18
C ALA A 148 14.70 -23.85 3.91
N ARG A 149 15.35 -24.98 4.19
CA ARG A 149 16.82 -25.15 4.14
C ARG A 149 17.48 -24.60 2.88
N HIS A 150 16.92 -24.90 1.72
CA HIS A 150 17.48 -24.48 0.43
C HIS A 150 17.41 -22.95 0.24
N VAL A 151 16.39 -22.29 0.78
CA VAL A 151 16.25 -20.82 0.76
C VAL A 151 17.27 -20.17 1.69
N LEU A 152 17.41 -20.69 2.91
CA LEU A 152 18.35 -20.15 3.90
C LEU A 152 19.81 -20.39 3.49
N GLU A 153 20.13 -21.56 2.94
CA GLU A 153 21.47 -21.85 2.41
C GLU A 153 21.81 -20.96 1.20
N ALA A 154 20.89 -20.78 0.25
CA ALA A 154 21.08 -19.87 -0.88
C ALA A 154 21.29 -18.42 -0.43
N ALA A 155 20.49 -17.94 0.54
CA ALA A 155 20.62 -16.60 1.11
C ALA A 155 21.96 -16.38 1.83
N VAL A 156 22.45 -17.39 2.57
CA VAL A 156 23.79 -17.35 3.18
C VAL A 156 24.89 -17.39 2.12
N ARG A 157 24.69 -18.10 1.01
CA ARG A 157 25.63 -18.16 -0.12
C ARG A 157 25.74 -16.82 -0.86
N GLU A 158 24.61 -16.13 -1.13
CA GLU A 158 24.58 -14.73 -1.63
C GLU A 158 25.26 -13.78 -0.63
N LEU A 159 24.96 -13.92 0.67
CA LEU A 159 25.57 -13.07 1.69
C LEU A 159 27.10 -13.23 1.75
N ARG A 160 27.61 -14.46 1.55
CA ARG A 160 29.04 -14.76 1.63
C ARG A 160 29.85 -14.15 0.48
N THR A 161 29.29 -13.97 -0.71
CA THR A 161 29.99 -13.32 -1.84
C THR A 161 30.20 -11.83 -1.60
N HIS A 162 29.27 -11.15 -0.93
CA HIS A 162 29.29 -9.68 -0.75
C HIS A 162 29.76 -9.21 0.64
N LEU A 163 30.11 -10.12 1.56
CA LEU A 163 30.57 -9.86 2.93
C LEU A 163 31.58 -8.71 3.12
N ARG A 164 32.44 -8.44 2.11
CA ARG A 164 33.61 -7.56 2.22
C ARG A 164 33.60 -6.40 1.23
N GLU A 165 32.52 -6.19 0.50
CA GLU A 165 32.39 -5.09 -0.45
C GLU A 165 32.27 -3.75 0.30
N SER A 166 33.02 -2.75 -0.16
CA SER A 166 33.07 -1.42 0.46
C SER A 166 33.34 -0.35 -0.59
N ALA A 167 32.51 0.70 -0.58
CA ALA A 167 32.63 1.92 -1.38
C ALA A 167 32.73 1.73 -2.92
N GLY A 168 31.59 1.48 -3.56
CA GLY A 168 31.47 1.57 -5.03
C GLY A 168 30.02 1.64 -5.56
N GLN A 169 29.15 0.74 -5.10
CA GLN A 169 27.79 0.56 -5.64
C GLN A 169 26.66 0.57 -4.58
N GLY A 170 26.85 1.29 -3.46
CA GLY A 170 25.76 1.64 -2.55
C GLY A 170 25.20 0.55 -1.61
N ARG A 171 25.59 -0.72 -1.76
CA ARG A 171 25.45 -1.73 -0.67
C ARG A 171 26.52 -1.49 0.40
N LEU A 172 26.16 -1.74 1.66
CA LEU A 172 27.02 -1.55 2.84
C LEU A 172 27.75 -2.86 3.21
N LEU A 173 28.84 -2.74 3.95
CA LEU A 173 29.45 -3.85 4.70
C LEU A 173 28.41 -4.55 5.59
N LEU A 174 28.60 -5.83 5.91
CA LEU A 174 27.68 -6.56 6.79
C LEU A 174 27.79 -6.08 8.25
N THR A 175 26.98 -5.09 8.60
CA THR A 175 26.99 -4.40 9.89
C THR A 175 25.87 -4.85 10.82
N GLY A 176 26.18 -4.90 12.12
CA GLY A 176 25.22 -5.09 13.21
C GLY A 176 25.15 -3.88 14.13
N GLU A 177 23.96 -3.53 14.56
CA GLU A 177 23.66 -2.46 15.54
C GLU A 177 23.30 -3.03 16.91
N ALA A 178 23.30 -2.17 17.93
CA ALA A 178 22.60 -2.44 19.18
C ALA A 178 21.14 -2.07 18.98
N ASP A 179 20.24 -3.04 19.06
CA ASP A 179 18.82 -2.97 18.69
C ASP A 179 18.55 -2.59 17.22
N HIS A 180 17.32 -2.85 16.75
CA HIS A 180 16.94 -2.55 15.38
C HIS A 180 16.69 -1.05 15.15
N PRO A 181 16.94 -0.52 13.93
CA PRO A 181 16.49 0.81 13.54
C PRO A 181 15.00 1.06 13.82
N GLN A 182 14.15 0.06 13.52
CA GLN A 182 12.69 0.20 13.63
C GLN A 182 12.23 0.31 15.09
N ASP A 183 12.91 -0.39 16.01
CA ASP A 183 12.62 -0.40 17.44
C ASP A 183 13.06 0.94 18.09
N LYS A 184 13.89 1.72 17.37
CA LYS A 184 14.33 3.10 17.68
C LYS A 184 13.55 4.18 16.90
N GLY A 185 12.60 3.80 16.04
CA GLY A 185 11.80 4.72 15.22
C GLY A 185 12.36 5.09 13.83
N TYR A 186 13.52 4.55 13.42
CA TYR A 186 14.15 4.82 12.11
C TYR A 186 14.01 3.62 11.15
N ARG A 187 14.05 3.87 9.83
CA ARG A 187 13.81 2.80 8.82
C ARG A 187 15.07 2.20 8.22
N THR A 188 16.19 2.90 8.32
CA THR A 188 17.50 2.60 7.74
C THR A 188 18.56 2.46 8.83
N PRO A 189 19.60 1.63 8.64
CA PRO A 189 20.71 1.53 9.59
C PRO A 189 21.46 2.86 9.71
N LEU A 190 22.03 3.11 10.90
CA LEU A 190 22.80 4.31 11.24
C LEU A 190 24.25 3.94 11.54
N LEU A 191 25.18 4.53 10.79
CA LEU A 191 26.62 4.29 10.95
C LEU A 191 27.15 4.60 12.36
N GLN A 192 26.48 5.48 13.11
CA GLN A 192 26.81 5.83 14.49
C GLN A 192 26.37 4.78 15.53
N GLU A 193 25.41 3.92 15.16
CA GLU A 193 24.86 2.85 16.01
C GLU A 193 25.39 1.46 15.65
N THR A 194 26.18 1.39 14.57
CA THR A 194 26.93 0.19 14.19
C THR A 194 27.93 -0.18 15.28
N ILE A 195 27.77 -1.37 15.85
CA ILE A 195 28.64 -1.93 16.88
C ILE A 195 29.39 -3.18 16.41
N ILE A 196 28.93 -3.87 15.35
CA ILE A 196 29.58 -5.08 14.83
C ILE A 196 29.90 -4.93 13.35
N ASN A 197 31.11 -5.36 12.98
CA ASN A 197 31.50 -5.67 11.62
C ASN A 197 31.60 -7.20 11.47
N TRP A 198 30.69 -7.83 10.73
CA TRP A 198 30.68 -9.27 10.52
C TRP A 198 31.69 -9.67 9.43
N THR A 199 32.50 -10.69 9.70
CA THR A 199 33.71 -11.00 8.92
C THR A 199 33.68 -12.35 8.19
N ASP A 200 32.81 -13.26 8.62
CA ASP A 200 32.49 -14.54 7.98
C ASP A 200 31.06 -14.98 8.35
N VAL A 201 30.43 -15.77 7.48
CA VAL A 201 29.13 -16.41 7.68
C VAL A 201 29.14 -17.78 7.01
N GLU A 202 28.59 -18.77 7.69
CA GLU A 202 28.54 -20.16 7.24
C GLU A 202 27.16 -20.77 7.52
N PHE A 203 26.66 -21.62 6.63
CA PHE A 203 25.50 -22.46 6.89
C PHE A 203 25.97 -23.89 7.09
N ARG A 204 25.71 -24.47 8.27
CA ARG A 204 26.25 -25.76 8.69
C ARG A 204 25.33 -26.44 9.70
N ASP A 205 25.17 -27.75 9.58
CA ASP A 205 24.38 -28.59 10.49
C ASP A 205 22.92 -28.06 10.68
N GLY A 206 22.37 -27.50 9.60
CA GLY A 206 21.02 -26.90 9.58
C GLY A 206 20.90 -25.50 10.19
N ARG A 207 22.02 -24.85 10.54
CA ARG A 207 22.06 -23.57 11.28
C ARG A 207 22.98 -22.55 10.60
N VAL A 208 22.65 -21.27 10.74
CA VAL A 208 23.58 -20.19 10.37
C VAL A 208 24.58 -19.97 11.51
N TRP A 209 25.85 -19.76 11.15
CA TRP A 209 26.93 -19.39 12.06
C TRP A 209 27.59 -18.09 11.61
N LEU A 210 27.91 -17.22 12.56
CA LEU A 210 28.44 -15.88 12.34
C LEU A 210 29.75 -15.68 13.10
N ALA A 211 30.71 -14.98 12.49
CA ALA A 211 31.94 -14.53 13.15
C ALA A 211 32.27 -13.08 12.80
N GLY A 212 32.51 -12.24 13.80
CA GLY A 212 32.63 -10.80 13.61
C GLY A 212 33.50 -10.10 14.66
N LYS A 213 33.61 -8.78 14.49
CA LYS A 213 34.35 -7.88 15.38
C LYS A 213 33.41 -6.88 16.02
N LEU A 214 33.26 -6.93 17.35
CA LEU A 214 32.64 -5.90 18.16
C LEU A 214 33.58 -4.68 18.19
N LEU A 215 33.06 -3.53 17.77
CA LEU A 215 33.80 -2.29 17.54
C LEU A 215 33.86 -1.44 18.82
N GLY A 216 34.97 -0.72 19.01
CA GLY A 216 35.18 0.20 20.14
C GLY A 216 34.40 1.53 20.05
N THR A 217 33.22 1.55 19.40
CA THR A 217 32.31 2.71 19.37
C THR A 217 31.74 2.96 20.77
N ARG A 218 31.13 4.13 21.02
CA ARG A 218 30.56 4.46 22.35
C ARG A 218 29.62 3.34 22.82
N ILE A 219 28.63 2.99 22.00
CA ILE A 219 27.64 1.95 22.29
C ILE A 219 28.30 0.56 22.33
N GLY A 220 29.30 0.28 21.48
CA GLY A 220 30.04 -0.98 21.52
C GLY A 220 30.85 -1.19 22.81
N LYS A 221 31.33 -0.11 23.44
CA LYS A 221 31.93 -0.17 24.79
C LYS A 221 30.88 -0.40 25.87
N ASP A 222 29.71 0.24 25.77
CA ASP A 222 28.60 0.05 26.71
C ASP A 222 28.09 -1.40 26.68
N VAL A 223 27.84 -1.97 25.49
CA VAL A 223 27.47 -3.38 25.27
C VAL A 223 28.55 -4.33 25.79
N ARG A 224 29.84 -4.04 25.51
CA ARG A 224 30.95 -4.84 26.05
C ARG A 224 31.00 -4.83 27.59
N ALA A 225 30.67 -3.71 28.23
CA ALA A 225 30.60 -3.64 29.68
C ALA A 225 29.43 -4.47 30.24
N GLN A 226 28.27 -4.46 29.58
CA GLN A 226 27.13 -5.34 29.91
C GLN A 226 27.52 -6.83 29.78
N MET A 227 28.21 -7.20 28.70
CA MET A 227 28.69 -8.57 28.48
C MET A 227 29.73 -9.03 29.52
N LEU A 228 30.64 -8.15 29.92
CA LEU A 228 31.56 -8.40 31.04
C LEU A 228 30.82 -8.49 32.39
N GLY A 229 29.70 -7.80 32.55
CA GLY A 229 28.77 -7.93 33.68
C GLY A 229 27.88 -9.19 33.65
N GLY A 230 27.99 -10.03 32.61
CA GLY A 230 27.26 -11.29 32.48
C GLY A 230 25.96 -11.22 31.66
N VAL A 231 25.58 -10.05 31.14
CA VAL A 231 24.42 -9.89 30.24
C VAL A 231 24.75 -10.51 28.87
N ARG A 232 23.88 -11.37 28.35
CA ARG A 232 24.10 -12.07 27.07
C ARG A 232 23.04 -11.63 26.05
N PRO A 233 23.39 -10.80 25.06
CA PRO A 233 22.46 -10.45 23.99
C PRO A 233 22.31 -11.58 22.97
N ASP A 234 21.13 -11.63 22.35
CA ASP A 234 20.77 -12.43 21.19
C ASP A 234 21.10 -11.68 19.88
N ILE A 235 21.03 -12.37 18.74
CA ILE A 235 21.37 -11.90 17.39
C ILE A 235 20.14 -11.91 16.47
N SER A 236 19.68 -10.75 16.01
CA SER A 236 18.48 -10.63 15.18
C SER A 236 18.79 -10.43 13.69
N GLN A 237 18.29 -11.32 12.82
CA GLN A 237 18.47 -11.28 11.37
C GLN A 237 17.55 -10.23 10.73
N ARG A 238 18.12 -9.39 9.85
CA ARG A 238 17.41 -8.49 8.95
C ARG A 238 17.46 -9.01 7.52
N GLY A 239 16.32 -9.12 6.84
CA GLY A 239 16.27 -9.50 5.43
C GLY A 239 15.05 -8.96 4.69
N TYR A 240 14.95 -9.30 3.41
CA TYR A 240 13.74 -9.10 2.60
C TYR A 240 13.53 -10.30 1.67
N GLY A 241 12.30 -10.49 1.19
CA GLY A 241 12.00 -11.54 0.23
C GLY A 241 10.51 -11.83 0.11
N ARG A 242 10.15 -13.10 -0.05
CA ARG A 242 8.78 -13.55 -0.30
C ARG A 242 8.44 -14.78 0.54
N SER A 243 7.20 -14.82 0.98
CA SER A 243 6.62 -15.86 1.80
C SER A 243 5.24 -16.25 1.29
N ILE A 244 4.78 -17.43 1.68
CA ILE A 244 3.41 -17.93 1.49
C ILE A 244 2.83 -18.35 2.84
N LEU A 245 1.51 -18.31 2.98
CA LEU A 245 0.82 -18.86 4.15
C LEU A 245 0.46 -20.32 3.85
N ILE A 246 0.77 -21.20 4.80
CA ILE A 246 0.45 -22.63 4.77
C ILE A 246 -0.32 -22.96 6.05
N GLU A 247 -1.42 -23.72 5.93
CA GLU A 247 -2.16 -24.23 7.07
C GLU A 247 -1.65 -25.65 7.42
N GLU A 248 -1.10 -25.81 8.61
CA GLU A 248 -0.49 -27.07 9.08
C GLU A 248 -0.87 -27.29 10.55
N ASP A 249 -1.39 -28.49 10.88
CA ASP A 249 -1.94 -28.83 12.21
C ASP A 249 -2.90 -27.77 12.83
N GLY A 250 -3.69 -27.10 11.98
CA GLY A 250 -4.64 -26.05 12.39
C GLY A 250 -3.99 -24.73 12.79
N ARG A 251 -2.78 -24.45 12.29
CA ARG A 251 -2.05 -23.18 12.48
C ARG A 251 -1.64 -22.60 11.13
N GLU A 252 -1.72 -21.28 10.99
CA GLU A 252 -1.11 -20.56 9.88
C GLU A 252 0.40 -20.42 10.12
N ILE A 253 1.20 -20.95 9.21
CA ILE A 253 2.67 -20.82 9.16
C ILE A 253 3.03 -19.93 7.96
N GLU A 254 3.88 -18.93 8.18
CA GLU A 254 4.46 -18.12 7.12
C GLU A 254 5.75 -18.78 6.60
N GLU A 255 5.64 -19.59 5.55
CA GLU A 255 6.81 -20.25 4.94
C GLU A 255 7.53 -19.31 3.97
N VAL A 256 8.84 -19.12 4.18
CA VAL A 256 9.67 -18.21 3.40
C VAL A 256 10.26 -18.95 2.21
N VAL A 257 9.81 -18.55 1.00
CA VAL A 257 10.20 -19.14 -0.29
C VAL A 257 11.34 -18.40 -0.97
N GLU A 258 11.70 -17.21 -0.47
CA GLU A 258 12.72 -16.34 -1.06
C GLU A 258 13.25 -15.39 0.03
N LEU A 259 14.57 -15.26 0.15
CA LEU A 259 15.24 -14.46 1.18
C LEU A 259 16.58 -13.90 0.66
N THR A 260 16.77 -12.59 0.80
CA THR A 260 18.09 -11.94 0.81
C THR A 260 18.35 -11.36 2.20
N ILE A 261 19.52 -11.65 2.76
CA ILE A 261 19.93 -11.19 4.10
C ILE A 261 20.65 -9.84 3.98
N THR A 262 20.44 -8.95 4.95
CA THR A 262 20.92 -7.55 4.93
C THR A 262 21.67 -7.11 6.20
N GLY A 263 21.61 -7.89 7.28
CA GLY A 263 22.29 -7.57 8.53
C GLY A 263 21.93 -8.51 9.67
N TYR A 264 22.73 -8.46 10.73
CA TYR A 264 22.48 -9.15 12.00
C TYR A 264 22.79 -8.17 13.15
N ASP A 265 21.76 -7.78 13.90
CA ASP A 265 21.83 -6.85 15.04
C ASP A 265 21.93 -7.61 16.37
N LEU A 266 22.31 -6.94 17.46
CA LEU A 266 22.13 -7.48 18.81
C LEU A 266 20.78 -7.02 19.40
N VAL A 267 20.12 -7.91 20.14
CA VAL A 267 18.81 -7.68 20.81
C VAL A 267 18.76 -8.35 22.18
N ALA A 268 17.76 -7.98 23.00
CA ALA A 268 17.60 -8.53 24.36
C ALA A 268 16.92 -9.92 24.42
N GLU A 269 16.05 -10.27 23.46
CA GLU A 269 15.22 -11.48 23.49
C GLU A 269 15.05 -12.10 22.09
N GLY A 270 15.46 -13.36 21.92
CA GLY A 270 15.29 -14.15 20.69
C GLY A 270 13.96 -14.89 20.54
N SER A 271 13.74 -15.48 19.36
CA SER A 271 12.50 -16.14 18.95
C SER A 271 12.68 -17.52 18.29
N ASP A 272 13.91 -18.03 18.12
CA ASP A 272 14.14 -19.41 17.65
C ASP A 272 14.17 -20.38 18.86
N PRO A 273 13.18 -21.30 19.00
CA PRO A 273 13.11 -22.20 20.15
C PRO A 273 14.19 -23.30 20.17
N HIS A 274 15.00 -23.45 19.11
CA HIS A 274 16.07 -24.46 19.01
C HIS A 274 17.48 -23.87 19.05
N ALA A 275 17.62 -22.55 19.25
CA ALA A 275 18.91 -21.87 19.38
C ALA A 275 19.40 -21.89 20.85
N GLY A 276 20.48 -22.64 21.10
CA GLY A 276 21.03 -22.88 22.43
C GLY A 276 22.44 -23.47 22.38
N VAL A 277 23.22 -23.23 23.45
CA VAL A 277 24.70 -23.35 23.44
C VAL A 277 25.20 -24.77 23.76
N THR A 278 26.20 -25.23 23.00
CA THR A 278 27.15 -26.28 23.42
C THR A 278 28.45 -25.66 23.92
N MET A 279 28.86 -25.95 25.16
CA MET A 279 30.18 -25.51 25.66
C MET A 279 31.34 -26.26 24.99
N VAL A 280 32.47 -25.57 24.83
CA VAL A 280 33.80 -26.19 24.79
C VAL A 280 34.66 -25.53 25.87
N GLU A 281 35.04 -26.29 26.90
CA GLU A 281 35.80 -25.75 28.03
C GLU A 281 37.31 -25.65 27.74
N SER A 282 38.01 -24.85 28.54
CA SER A 282 39.39 -24.42 28.31
C SER A 282 40.45 -25.54 28.29
N ARG A 283 41.53 -25.33 27.53
CA ARG A 283 42.80 -26.07 27.73
C ARG A 283 43.73 -25.31 28.68
N ARG A 284 44.11 -25.95 29.79
CA ARG A 284 45.45 -25.82 30.38
C ARG A 284 46.18 -27.17 30.28
N PRO A 285 47.48 -27.20 29.96
CA PRO A 285 48.23 -28.46 29.82
C PRO A 285 48.94 -28.87 31.12
N GLN A 286 49.14 -30.18 31.30
CA GLN A 286 50.21 -30.70 32.14
C GLN A 286 50.69 -32.07 31.64
N ASN A 287 52.02 -32.16 31.43
CA ASN A 287 52.78 -33.42 31.33
C ASN A 287 52.95 -34.00 32.77
N GLU A 288 53.42 -35.23 33.04
CA GLU A 288 54.11 -36.27 32.25
C GLU A 288 53.98 -37.64 32.97
N GLY A 289 54.47 -38.75 32.38
CA GLY A 289 54.91 -39.93 33.15
C GLY A 289 54.04 -41.21 33.11
N ARG A 290 54.60 -42.28 32.51
CA ARG A 290 54.32 -43.72 32.74
C ARG A 290 55.68 -44.37 33.19
N PRO A 291 55.92 -45.71 33.27
CA PRO A 291 55.08 -46.93 33.29
C PRO A 291 55.45 -47.79 34.56
N GLN A 292 55.48 -49.14 34.69
CA GLN A 292 55.05 -50.34 33.93
C GLN A 292 54.95 -51.59 34.86
N THR A 293 53.90 -52.42 34.71
CA THR A 293 53.82 -53.91 34.90
C THR A 293 54.45 -54.56 36.19
N GLU A 294 54.50 -55.88 36.47
CA GLU A 294 54.18 -57.20 35.84
C GLU A 294 54.04 -58.28 36.96
N ASN A 295 53.81 -59.60 36.84
CA ASN A 295 53.61 -60.59 35.75
C ASN A 295 52.56 -61.66 36.25
N ALA A 296 52.54 -62.94 35.81
CA ALA A 296 51.46 -63.91 36.11
C ALA A 296 51.88 -65.40 36.30
N HIS A 297 51.05 -66.15 37.08
CA HIS A 297 50.77 -67.61 36.99
C HIS A 297 51.86 -68.65 37.42
N PRO A 298 51.52 -69.95 37.66
CA PRO A 298 50.30 -70.55 38.27
C PRO A 298 50.55 -71.80 39.21
N LYS A 299 49.46 -72.47 39.67
CA LYS A 299 49.36 -73.89 40.21
C LYS A 299 49.92 -74.16 41.64
N GLU A 300 49.48 -75.16 42.44
CA GLU A 300 48.45 -76.24 42.28
C GLU A 300 47.85 -76.77 43.64
N GLU A 301 46.74 -77.53 43.56
CA GLU A 301 46.11 -78.52 44.49
C GLU A 301 45.67 -78.21 45.96
N LYS A 302 44.35 -77.94 46.12
CA LYS A 302 43.31 -78.70 46.88
C LYS A 302 43.50 -79.23 48.32
N THR A 303 42.45 -79.02 49.14
CA THR A 303 41.62 -80.14 49.65
C THR A 303 40.12 -79.83 49.54
N MET A 304 39.30 -80.86 49.28
CA MET A 304 37.97 -80.70 48.70
C MET A 304 36.83 -80.75 49.73
N ASN A 305 36.66 -79.66 50.47
CA ASN A 305 35.41 -79.34 51.19
C ASN A 305 35.27 -77.82 51.41
N GLU A 306 36.40 -77.11 51.59
CA GLU A 306 36.43 -75.64 51.60
C GLU A 306 36.03 -75.02 50.26
N GLU A 307 36.34 -75.68 49.13
CA GLU A 307 36.06 -75.17 47.78
C GLU A 307 34.57 -74.84 47.56
N LEU A 308 33.63 -75.61 48.14
CA LEU A 308 32.19 -75.32 48.03
C LEU A 308 31.77 -74.13 48.87
N GLN A 309 32.26 -74.01 50.11
CA GLN A 309 31.99 -72.84 50.95
C GLN A 309 32.60 -71.56 50.36
N LYS A 310 33.83 -71.66 49.82
CA LYS A 310 34.54 -70.55 49.21
C LYS A 310 33.89 -70.10 47.90
N ALA A 311 33.40 -71.02 47.07
CA ALA A 311 32.61 -70.70 45.89
C ALA A 311 31.26 -70.04 46.25
N ILE A 312 30.64 -70.44 47.37
CA ILE A 312 29.45 -69.77 47.90
C ILE A 312 29.79 -68.36 48.40
N GLU A 313 30.89 -68.17 49.16
CA GLU A 313 31.33 -66.86 49.63
C GLU A 313 31.70 -65.91 48.47
N GLU A 314 32.45 -66.39 47.49
CA GLU A 314 32.85 -65.65 46.29
C GLU A 314 31.64 -65.32 45.39
N PHE A 315 30.66 -66.23 45.28
CA PHE A 315 29.40 -65.94 44.61
C PHE A 315 28.56 -64.90 45.35
N VAL A 316 28.40 -65.02 46.68
CA VAL A 316 27.65 -64.05 47.49
C VAL A 316 28.30 -62.67 47.41
N GLU A 317 29.63 -62.58 47.46
CA GLU A 317 30.34 -61.32 47.25
C GLU A 317 30.13 -60.76 45.83
N THR A 318 30.40 -61.56 44.80
CA THR A 318 30.25 -61.12 43.40
C THR A 318 28.83 -60.63 43.13
N TYR A 319 27.81 -61.40 43.53
CA TYR A 319 26.42 -61.06 43.29
C TYR A 319 25.96 -59.85 44.10
N VAL A 320 26.32 -59.75 45.39
CA VAL A 320 25.95 -58.58 46.22
C VAL A 320 26.74 -57.31 45.83
N SER A 321 27.94 -57.45 45.27
CA SER A 321 28.72 -56.32 44.74
C SER A 321 28.04 -55.63 43.55
N GLN A 322 27.34 -56.41 42.70
CA GLN A 322 26.63 -55.93 41.52
C GLN A 322 25.30 -55.23 41.84
N LEU A 323 24.73 -55.46 43.03
CA LEU A 323 23.50 -54.79 43.46
C LEU A 323 23.73 -53.29 43.66
N ASN A 324 22.76 -52.44 43.33
CA ASN A 324 22.96 -50.98 43.32
C ASN A 324 22.66 -50.30 44.68
N TYR A 325 23.30 -50.79 45.75
CA TYR A 325 23.15 -50.27 47.13
C TYR A 325 24.45 -49.74 47.73
N THR A 326 24.32 -48.96 48.81
CA THR A 326 25.47 -48.54 49.64
C THR A 326 26.20 -49.73 50.26
N ASP A 327 27.50 -49.58 50.50
CA ASP A 327 28.33 -50.65 51.08
C ASP A 327 27.85 -51.11 52.47
N LYS A 328 27.21 -50.23 53.24
CA LYS A 328 26.60 -50.57 54.52
C LYS A 328 25.44 -51.57 54.34
N THR A 329 24.58 -51.35 53.34
CA THR A 329 23.48 -52.26 53.00
C THR A 329 24.01 -53.55 52.40
N LYS A 330 24.98 -53.47 51.48
CA LYS A 330 25.68 -54.65 50.91
C LYS A 330 26.27 -55.53 52.00
N ASN A 331 26.97 -54.94 52.97
CA ASN A 331 27.56 -55.66 54.09
C ASN A 331 26.52 -56.27 55.05
N GLN A 332 25.32 -55.69 55.17
CA GLN A 332 24.20 -56.31 55.89
C GLN A 332 23.65 -57.53 55.14
N ILE A 333 23.44 -57.44 53.82
CA ILE A 333 22.97 -58.56 52.99
C ILE A 333 24.01 -59.70 52.97
N ARG A 334 25.28 -59.39 52.67
CA ARG A 334 26.43 -60.32 52.76
C ARG A 334 26.43 -61.06 54.10
N LYS A 335 26.43 -60.31 55.21
CA LYS A 335 26.49 -60.91 56.56
C LYS A 335 25.27 -61.77 56.87
N ALA A 336 24.06 -61.35 56.48
CA ALA A 336 22.85 -62.12 56.71
C ALA A 336 22.89 -63.47 55.96
N VAL A 337 23.16 -63.46 54.65
CA VAL A 337 23.19 -64.67 53.81
C VAL A 337 24.30 -65.62 54.25
N LEU A 338 25.52 -65.13 54.48
CA LEU A 338 26.63 -65.96 54.94
C LEU A 338 26.39 -66.54 56.35
N SER A 339 25.74 -65.80 57.25
CA SER A 339 25.39 -66.31 58.59
C SER A 339 24.36 -67.45 58.56
N ALA A 340 23.53 -67.51 57.52
CA ALA A 340 22.53 -68.57 57.33
C ALA A 340 23.12 -69.90 56.82
N LYS A 341 24.39 -69.90 56.36
CA LYS A 341 25.11 -71.09 55.83
C LYS A 341 24.32 -71.89 54.78
N PRO A 342 23.97 -71.28 53.63
CA PRO A 342 23.30 -71.99 52.54
C PRO A 342 24.13 -73.19 52.05
N ALA A 343 23.45 -74.31 51.76
CA ALA A 343 24.11 -75.57 51.39
C ALA A 343 24.54 -75.63 49.91
N THR A 344 24.00 -74.75 49.06
CA THR A 344 24.32 -74.65 47.63
C THR A 344 24.37 -73.19 47.18
N VAL A 345 25.04 -72.93 46.05
CA VAL A 345 25.11 -71.60 45.41
C VAL A 345 23.71 -71.11 45.00
N GLU A 346 22.83 -72.02 44.59
CA GLU A 346 21.44 -71.72 44.21
C GLU A 346 20.62 -71.24 45.41
N ALA A 347 20.72 -71.92 46.55
CA ALA A 347 20.09 -71.49 47.80
C ALA A 347 20.65 -70.14 48.30
N ALA A 348 21.95 -69.89 48.11
CA ALA A 348 22.56 -68.60 48.40
C ALA A 348 21.97 -67.48 47.51
N LYS A 349 21.76 -67.75 46.21
CA LYS A 349 21.14 -66.82 45.26
C LYS A 349 19.69 -66.49 45.65
N GLU A 350 18.87 -67.50 45.97
CA GLU A 350 17.48 -67.28 46.43
C GLU A 350 17.44 -66.45 47.72
N MET A 351 18.35 -66.69 48.67
CA MET A 351 18.44 -65.87 49.89
C MET A 351 18.86 -64.42 49.62
N ILE A 352 19.75 -64.17 48.65
CA ILE A 352 20.08 -62.81 48.22
C ILE A 352 18.88 -62.14 47.54
N GLU A 353 18.20 -62.81 46.60
CA GLU A 353 17.04 -62.26 45.90
C GLU A 353 15.86 -62.00 46.85
N ALA A 354 15.62 -62.86 47.84
CA ALA A 354 14.61 -62.63 48.86
C ALA A 354 14.93 -61.38 49.70
N LYS A 355 16.19 -61.22 50.12
CA LYS A 355 16.64 -60.01 50.85
C LYS A 355 16.71 -58.77 49.96
N HIS A 356 16.95 -58.92 48.66
CA HIS A 356 16.85 -57.82 47.69
C HIS A 356 15.46 -57.20 47.71
N ARG A 357 14.43 -58.03 47.48
CA ARG A 357 13.02 -57.59 47.43
C ARG A 357 12.55 -56.98 48.76
N GLU A 358 13.03 -57.50 49.89
CA GLU A 358 12.78 -56.93 51.23
C GLU A 358 13.39 -55.53 51.38
N TYR A 359 14.64 -55.32 50.96
CA TYR A 359 15.29 -54.00 50.99
C TYR A 359 14.74 -53.03 49.93
N GLU A 360 14.31 -53.50 48.75
CA GLU A 360 13.64 -52.67 47.74
C GLU A 360 12.32 -52.11 48.26
N ALA A 361 11.49 -52.93 48.89
CA ALA A 361 10.22 -52.49 49.46
C ALA A 361 10.43 -51.40 50.53
N ILE A 362 11.42 -51.60 51.42
CA ILE A 362 11.79 -50.62 52.46
C ILE A 362 12.33 -49.32 51.84
N MET A 363 13.16 -49.41 50.80
CA MET A 363 13.71 -48.23 50.12
C MET A 363 12.66 -47.45 49.33
N ALA A 364 11.72 -48.14 48.66
CA ALA A 364 10.62 -47.50 47.95
C ALA A 364 9.69 -46.73 48.90
N GLU A 365 9.27 -47.36 50.02
CA GLU A 365 8.43 -46.70 51.02
C GLU A 365 9.15 -45.52 51.70
N ALA A 366 10.49 -45.61 51.88
CA ALA A 366 11.31 -44.52 52.39
C ALA A 366 11.48 -43.37 51.38
N GLN A 367 11.61 -43.67 50.08
CA GLN A 367 11.66 -42.67 49.02
C GLN A 367 10.33 -41.92 48.88
N GLU A 368 9.19 -42.62 48.86
CA GLU A 368 7.87 -41.99 48.74
C GLU A 368 7.59 -41.03 49.92
N LYS A 369 7.93 -41.44 51.15
CA LYS A 369 7.84 -40.58 52.34
C LYS A 369 8.79 -39.38 52.26
N ARG A 370 10.03 -39.58 51.78
CA ARG A 370 11.01 -38.50 51.62
C ARG A 370 10.59 -37.49 50.55
N GLU A 371 10.01 -37.94 49.44
CA GLU A 371 9.48 -37.06 48.39
C GLU A 371 8.27 -36.25 48.86
N LYS A 372 7.35 -36.86 49.61
CA LYS A 372 6.20 -36.16 50.20
C LYS A 372 6.68 -35.05 51.14
N LEU A 373 7.62 -35.38 52.03
CA LEU A 373 8.16 -34.43 53.00
C LEU A 373 9.01 -33.32 52.34
N LEU A 374 9.73 -33.63 51.25
CA LEU A 374 10.38 -32.60 50.41
C LEU A 374 9.36 -31.68 49.76
N LYS A 375 8.29 -32.22 49.15
CA LYS A 375 7.22 -31.44 48.51
C LYS A 375 6.40 -30.60 49.51
N GLU A 376 6.37 -30.98 50.78
CA GLU A 376 5.82 -30.17 51.88
C GLU A 376 6.79 -29.05 52.29
N GLN A 377 8.08 -29.36 52.51
CA GLN A 377 9.09 -28.34 52.83
C GLN A 377 9.32 -27.33 51.70
N GLU A 378 9.25 -27.75 50.44
CA GLU A 378 9.34 -26.87 49.27
C GLU A 378 8.16 -25.91 49.20
N LYS A 379 6.96 -26.32 49.62
CA LYS A 379 5.78 -25.46 49.73
C LYS A 379 5.91 -24.47 50.88
N GLU A 380 6.23 -24.92 52.09
CA GLU A 380 6.46 -24.03 53.24
C GLU A 380 7.55 -22.99 52.93
N LEU A 381 8.63 -23.40 52.26
CA LEU A 381 9.71 -22.50 51.83
C LEU A 381 9.26 -21.53 50.73
N ALA A 382 8.40 -21.95 49.80
CA ALA A 382 7.84 -21.08 48.76
C ALA A 382 6.84 -20.06 49.35
N GLU A 383 5.99 -20.48 50.28
CA GLU A 383 5.03 -19.62 50.99
C GLU A 383 5.78 -18.58 51.86
N LEU A 384 6.79 -18.99 52.61
CA LEU A 384 7.66 -18.07 53.37
C LEU A 384 8.42 -17.08 52.47
N ARG A 385 8.88 -17.51 51.29
CA ARG A 385 9.52 -16.61 50.31
C ARG A 385 8.53 -15.62 49.71
N ALA A 386 7.32 -16.06 49.37
CA ALA A 386 6.26 -15.20 48.87
C ALA A 386 5.82 -14.16 49.92
N GLU A 387 5.71 -14.55 51.20
CA GLU A 387 5.48 -13.60 52.29
C GLU A 387 6.64 -12.59 52.44
N GLN A 388 7.89 -13.04 52.39
CA GLN A 388 9.05 -12.14 52.47
C GLN A 388 9.08 -11.14 51.31
N GLN A 389 8.79 -11.58 50.09
CA GLN A 389 8.69 -10.71 48.92
C GLN A 389 7.55 -9.71 49.06
N LYS A 390 6.34 -10.13 49.47
CA LYS A 390 5.21 -9.21 49.69
C LYS A 390 5.52 -8.17 50.79
N ARG A 391 6.23 -8.54 51.86
CA ARG A 391 6.69 -7.59 52.90
C ARG A 391 7.72 -6.60 52.36
N GLN A 392 8.75 -7.08 51.66
CA GLN A 392 9.78 -6.21 51.05
C GLN A 392 9.20 -5.21 50.05
N VAL A 393 8.26 -5.64 49.20
CA VAL A 393 7.56 -4.74 48.25
C VAL A 393 6.71 -3.70 49.00
N ALA A 394 5.98 -4.09 50.05
CA ALA A 394 5.19 -3.15 50.84
C ALA A 394 6.05 -2.12 51.60
N GLU A 395 7.16 -2.56 52.19
CA GLU A 395 8.13 -1.69 52.87
C GLU A 395 8.80 -0.71 51.90
N HIS A 396 9.18 -1.17 50.70
CA HIS A 396 9.74 -0.33 49.64
C HIS A 396 8.74 0.73 49.16
N ILE A 397 7.51 0.35 48.84
CA ILE A 397 6.44 1.29 48.46
C ILE A 397 6.25 2.35 49.56
N GLN A 398 6.21 1.94 50.83
CA GLN A 398 6.06 2.88 51.95
C GLN A 398 7.24 3.85 52.08
N ALA A 399 8.48 3.38 51.89
CA ALA A 399 9.67 4.24 51.91
C ALA A 399 9.62 5.27 50.77
N ARG A 400 9.37 4.83 49.53
CA ARG A 400 9.31 5.69 48.34
C ARG A 400 8.21 6.75 48.48
N LEU A 401 7.05 6.42 49.05
CA LEU A 401 5.96 7.37 49.33
C LEU A 401 6.32 8.45 50.36
N GLN A 402 7.24 8.17 51.29
CA GLN A 402 7.73 9.17 52.25
C GLN A 402 8.67 10.19 51.58
N GLU A 403 9.50 9.76 50.64
CA GLU A 403 10.43 10.63 49.88
C GLU A 403 9.69 11.64 48.98
N MET A 404 8.49 11.31 48.49
CA MET A 404 7.73 12.13 47.55
C MET A 404 7.22 13.44 48.19
N LYS A 405 7.27 14.54 47.42
CA LYS A 405 6.87 15.90 47.85
C LYS A 405 5.41 16.24 47.51
N TYR A 406 4.52 15.27 47.72
CA TYR A 406 3.07 15.43 47.56
C TYR A 406 2.38 15.75 48.90
N PRO A 407 1.19 16.39 48.89
CA PRO A 407 0.33 16.50 50.07
C PRO A 407 -0.08 15.13 50.60
N ASP A 408 -0.29 15.02 51.92
CA ASP A 408 -0.53 13.72 52.57
C ASP A 408 -1.85 13.05 52.12
N GLU A 409 -2.85 13.83 51.71
CA GLU A 409 -4.09 13.31 51.12
C GLU A 409 -3.81 12.59 49.78
N MET A 410 -2.97 13.16 48.91
CA MET A 410 -2.57 12.48 47.66
C MET A 410 -1.69 11.25 47.93
N LYS A 411 -0.83 11.31 48.95
CA LYS A 411 -0.05 10.13 49.37
C LYS A 411 -0.96 8.99 49.83
N ALA A 412 -2.06 9.28 50.51
CA ALA A 412 -3.04 8.27 50.91
C ALA A 412 -3.71 7.60 49.69
N VAL A 413 -4.22 8.38 48.73
CA VAL A 413 -4.86 7.83 47.52
C VAL A 413 -3.86 7.08 46.63
N LEU A 414 -2.62 7.57 46.49
CA LEU A 414 -1.57 6.87 45.76
C LEU A 414 -1.16 5.56 46.47
N ALA A 415 -1.10 5.54 47.81
CA ALA A 415 -0.84 4.33 48.58
C ALA A 415 -1.98 3.30 48.46
N GLU A 416 -3.23 3.74 48.37
CA GLU A 416 -4.39 2.87 48.13
C GLU A 416 -4.36 2.28 46.71
N ALA A 417 -4.08 3.10 45.69
CA ALA A 417 -3.94 2.65 44.31
C ALA A 417 -2.78 1.65 44.12
N LEU A 418 -1.63 1.88 44.75
CA LEU A 418 -0.48 0.96 44.69
C LEU A 418 -0.72 -0.34 45.46
N LYS A 419 -1.52 -0.33 46.54
CA LYS A 419 -1.97 -1.55 47.22
C LYS A 419 -2.95 -2.36 46.37
N ALA A 420 -3.91 -1.70 45.72
CA ALA A 420 -4.90 -2.34 44.85
C ALA A 420 -4.29 -2.99 43.60
N ALA A 421 -3.07 -2.59 43.21
CA ALA A 421 -2.36 -3.12 42.04
C ALA A 421 -1.51 -4.38 42.32
N GLU A 422 -1.34 -4.81 43.59
CA GLU A 422 -0.49 -5.94 44.04
C GLU A 422 0.78 -6.21 43.19
N PRO A 423 1.74 -5.27 43.10
CA PRO A 423 2.97 -5.46 42.34
C PRO A 423 3.75 -6.71 42.80
N PRO A 424 4.16 -7.62 41.87
CA PRO A 424 4.79 -8.88 42.22
C PRO A 424 6.28 -8.77 42.62
N THR A 425 6.95 -7.69 42.22
CA THR A 425 8.38 -7.44 42.50
C THR A 425 8.64 -5.98 42.82
N VAL A 426 9.81 -5.69 43.41
CA VAL A 426 10.26 -4.32 43.72
C VAL A 426 10.40 -3.48 42.44
N GLU A 427 10.93 -4.08 41.37
CA GLU A 427 11.09 -3.43 40.06
C GLU A 427 9.72 -3.09 39.42
N ALA A 428 8.74 -4.00 39.51
CA ALA A 428 7.38 -3.74 39.07
C ALA A 428 6.69 -2.66 39.92
N ALA A 429 7.01 -2.59 41.22
CA ALA A 429 6.53 -1.53 42.10
C ALA A 429 7.13 -0.16 41.73
N ASP A 430 8.44 -0.05 41.47
CA ASP A 430 9.07 1.21 41.02
C ASP A 430 8.54 1.63 39.63
N ALA A 431 8.34 0.70 38.70
CA ALA A 431 7.75 1.01 37.38
C ALA A 431 6.30 1.54 37.48
N LEU A 432 5.48 0.95 38.35
CA LEU A 432 4.13 1.45 38.64
C LEU A 432 4.17 2.78 39.40
N ILE A 433 5.12 2.97 40.31
CA ILE A 433 5.37 4.25 40.98
C ILE A 433 5.74 5.33 39.95
N GLU A 434 6.64 5.08 39.01
CA GLU A 434 7.03 6.07 37.99
C GLU A 434 5.85 6.41 37.04
N ALA A 435 5.05 5.40 36.66
CA ALA A 435 3.84 5.60 35.87
C ALA A 435 2.82 6.48 36.63
N LYS A 436 2.57 6.18 37.91
CA LYS A 436 1.64 6.98 38.74
C LYS A 436 2.20 8.33 39.16
N GLN A 437 3.52 8.49 39.31
CA GLN A 437 4.14 9.81 39.49
C GLN A 437 3.84 10.73 38.31
N LYS A 438 3.88 10.25 37.06
CA LYS A 438 3.53 11.06 35.88
C LYS A 438 2.06 11.51 35.90
N GLU A 439 1.14 10.65 36.33
CA GLU A 439 -0.28 11.02 36.53
C GLU A 439 -0.46 12.06 37.65
N TYR A 440 0.18 11.84 38.81
CA TYR A 440 0.03 12.70 39.99
C TYR A 440 0.80 14.03 39.87
N ASP A 441 1.92 14.07 39.16
CA ASP A 441 2.64 15.31 38.81
C ASP A 441 1.81 16.16 37.85
N ALA A 442 1.08 15.56 36.90
CA ALA A 442 0.15 16.28 36.04
C ALA A 442 -1.02 16.87 36.84
N LEU A 443 -1.60 16.13 37.78
CA LEU A 443 -2.64 16.62 38.70
C LEU A 443 -2.10 17.72 39.63
N MET A 444 -0.90 17.57 40.19
CA MET A 444 -0.24 18.58 41.01
C MET A 444 0.15 19.83 40.22
N ALA A 445 0.50 19.69 38.94
CA ALA A 445 0.71 20.83 38.04
C ALA A 445 -0.61 21.57 37.77
N GLN A 446 -1.70 20.85 37.48
CA GLN A 446 -3.03 21.43 37.33
C GLN A 446 -3.50 22.14 38.61
N MET A 447 -3.35 21.54 39.79
CA MET A 447 -3.70 22.19 41.06
C MET A 447 -2.84 23.42 41.35
N LYS A 448 -1.52 23.37 41.13
CA LYS A 448 -0.64 24.55 41.31
C LYS A 448 -0.88 25.64 40.27
N LEU A 449 -1.37 25.29 39.08
CA LEU A 449 -1.87 26.25 38.09
C LEU A 449 -3.20 26.88 38.56
N ALA A 450 -4.12 26.08 39.10
CA ALA A 450 -5.38 26.56 39.67
C ALA A 450 -5.15 27.54 40.85
N GLU A 451 -4.29 27.18 41.81
CA GLU A 451 -3.89 28.03 42.94
C GLU A 451 -3.24 29.35 42.48
N ARG A 452 -2.50 29.33 41.36
CA ARG A 452 -1.90 30.52 40.74
C ARG A 452 -2.87 31.33 39.87
N GLY A 453 -4.16 30.98 39.85
CA GLY A 453 -5.20 31.66 39.07
C GLY A 453 -5.22 31.29 37.58
N CYS A 454 -4.41 30.33 37.14
CA CYS A 454 -4.31 29.89 35.74
C CYS A 454 -5.48 29.00 35.28
N ASN A 455 -6.57 28.88 36.05
CA ASN A 455 -7.82 28.20 35.66
C ASN A 455 -8.55 28.82 34.45
N ARG A 456 -7.98 29.85 33.81
CA ARG A 456 -8.43 30.41 32.52
C ARG A 456 -7.38 30.33 31.41
N VAL A 457 -6.28 29.59 31.61
CA VAL A 457 -5.37 29.21 30.53
C VAL A 457 -5.99 28.04 29.77
N GLN A 458 -6.93 28.37 28.89
CA GLN A 458 -7.31 27.50 27.78
C GLN A 458 -6.03 27.15 27.01
N VAL A 459 -5.86 25.89 26.61
CA VAL A 459 -4.72 25.50 25.77
C VAL A 459 -4.89 26.19 24.43
N VAL A 460 -4.11 27.25 24.21
CA VAL A 460 -4.01 27.96 22.92
C VAL A 460 -3.16 27.09 21.98
N GLY A 461 -3.74 25.97 21.56
CA GLY A 461 -3.53 25.51 20.20
C GLY A 461 -4.14 26.53 19.23
N PRO A 462 -3.86 26.41 17.92
CA PRO A 462 -4.36 27.33 16.91
C PRO A 462 -5.90 27.41 16.93
N VAL A 463 -6.43 28.49 17.54
CA VAL A 463 -7.87 28.67 17.78
C VAL A 463 -8.65 28.60 16.46
N LEU A 464 -8.07 29.16 15.41
CA LEU A 464 -8.59 29.12 14.05
C LEU A 464 -8.77 27.69 13.53
N GLU A 465 -7.83 26.78 13.80
CA GLU A 465 -7.91 25.38 13.37
C GLU A 465 -9.02 24.62 14.12
N THR A 466 -9.11 24.80 15.45
CA THR A 466 -10.15 24.10 16.23
C THR A 466 -11.56 24.62 15.95
N GLU A 467 -11.75 25.92 15.75
CA GLU A 467 -13.08 26.50 15.52
C GLU A 467 -13.49 26.39 14.05
N THR A 468 -12.61 26.79 13.13
CA THR A 468 -12.96 26.98 11.71
C THR A 468 -12.47 25.87 10.79
N GLY A 469 -11.48 25.06 11.22
CA GLY A 469 -10.81 24.08 10.36
C GLY A 469 -9.81 24.67 9.36
N THR A 470 -9.63 25.99 9.35
CA THR A 470 -8.62 26.66 8.51
C THR A 470 -7.27 26.64 9.21
N PRO A 471 -6.17 26.21 8.54
CA PRO A 471 -4.83 26.20 9.14
C PRO A 471 -4.39 27.56 9.67
N GLU A 472 -3.62 27.61 10.76
CA GLU A 472 -3.15 28.87 11.35
C GLU A 472 -2.24 29.65 10.39
N PHE A 473 -1.46 28.95 9.55
CA PHE A 473 -0.67 29.57 8.49
C PHE A 473 -1.53 30.20 7.37
N ALA A 474 -2.82 29.85 7.29
CA ALA A 474 -3.78 30.45 6.36
C ALA A 474 -4.62 31.57 7.01
N ARG A 475 -4.34 31.95 8.27
CA ARG A 475 -5.03 33.04 8.97
C ARG A 475 -5.10 34.35 8.18
N PRO A 476 -4.05 34.86 7.52
CA PRO A 476 -4.18 36.13 6.78
C PRO A 476 -5.12 36.01 5.57
N ALA A 477 -5.30 34.81 5.02
CA ALA A 477 -6.32 34.55 3.99
C ALA A 477 -7.72 34.51 4.61
N PHE A 478 -7.90 33.83 5.75
CA PHE A 478 -9.16 33.80 6.50
C PHE A 478 -9.65 35.21 6.83
N ASP A 479 -8.80 36.04 7.45
CA ASP A 479 -9.12 37.40 7.88
C ASP A 479 -9.44 38.32 6.67
N LEU A 480 -8.94 38.01 5.46
CA LEU A 480 -9.32 38.70 4.22
C LEU A 480 -10.70 38.26 3.70
N VAL A 481 -11.01 36.96 3.73
CA VAL A 481 -12.32 36.41 3.35
C VAL A 481 -13.41 36.85 4.33
N GLU A 482 -13.09 36.95 5.62
CA GLU A 482 -13.99 37.52 6.64
C GLU A 482 -14.35 38.99 6.32
N ARG A 483 -13.36 39.84 6.01
CA ARG A 483 -13.60 41.24 5.60
C ARG A 483 -14.38 41.38 4.29
N LEU A 484 -14.27 40.42 3.37
CA LEU A 484 -15.12 40.34 2.18
C LEU A 484 -16.58 40.04 2.58
N ALA A 485 -16.79 39.06 3.47
CA ALA A 485 -18.12 38.67 3.95
C ALA A 485 -18.80 39.78 4.79
N GLU A 486 -18.09 40.43 5.71
CA GLU A 486 -18.58 41.60 6.49
C GLU A 486 -19.15 42.69 5.57
N ARG A 487 -18.44 42.97 4.48
CA ARG A 487 -18.81 43.98 3.47
C ARG A 487 -19.85 43.50 2.46
N LYS A 488 -20.30 42.24 2.55
CA LYS A 488 -21.21 41.57 1.58
C LYS A 488 -20.64 41.52 0.15
N LEU A 489 -19.33 41.31 0.05
CA LEU A 489 -18.56 41.16 -1.19
C LEU A 489 -18.01 39.73 -1.39
N GLY A 490 -18.24 38.84 -0.42
CA GLY A 490 -17.88 37.42 -0.43
C GLY A 490 -18.77 36.62 0.52
N VAL A 491 -18.55 35.30 0.61
CA VAL A 491 -19.32 34.36 1.43
C VAL A 491 -18.38 33.39 2.16
N ARG A 492 -18.36 33.45 3.51
CA ARG A 492 -17.70 32.42 4.34
C ARG A 492 -18.29 31.04 4.05
N ARG A 493 -17.42 30.08 3.67
CA ARG A 493 -17.76 28.68 3.38
C ARG A 493 -16.99 27.75 4.31
N ASP A 494 -17.61 26.65 4.75
CA ASP A 494 -16.93 25.59 5.52
C ASP A 494 -16.66 24.39 4.61
N PHE A 495 -15.45 24.34 4.06
CA PHE A 495 -15.03 23.29 3.13
C PHE A 495 -14.94 21.89 3.77
N ARG A 496 -14.97 21.77 5.11
CA ARG A 496 -15.13 20.47 5.80
C ARG A 496 -16.49 19.84 5.48
N GLN A 497 -17.48 20.66 5.13
CA GLN A 497 -18.85 20.30 4.80
C GLN A 497 -19.15 20.47 3.29
N ALA A 498 -18.11 20.48 2.44
CA ALA A 498 -18.24 20.58 0.99
C ALA A 498 -19.13 19.48 0.40
N THR A 499 -20.28 19.85 -0.19
CA THR A 499 -21.25 18.91 -0.79
C THR A 499 -21.41 19.10 -2.30
N THR A 500 -21.25 20.32 -2.80
CA THR A 500 -21.34 20.62 -4.22
C THR A 500 -20.05 20.24 -4.97
N PRO A 501 -20.11 19.95 -6.28
CA PRO A 501 -18.91 19.74 -7.10
C PRO A 501 -17.91 20.91 -6.96
N ASN A 502 -18.43 22.14 -6.92
CA ASN A 502 -17.65 23.36 -6.79
C ASN A 502 -16.86 23.42 -5.48
N GLU A 503 -17.49 23.16 -4.33
CA GLU A 503 -16.81 23.15 -3.03
C GLU A 503 -15.81 21.98 -2.93
N ILE A 504 -16.14 20.81 -3.49
CA ILE A 504 -15.27 19.63 -3.47
C ILE A 504 -14.00 19.87 -4.31
N PHE A 505 -14.12 20.52 -5.48
CA PHE A 505 -12.97 20.94 -6.28
C PHE A 505 -12.19 22.05 -5.57
N THR A 506 -12.86 23.08 -5.04
CA THR A 506 -12.20 24.18 -4.31
C THR A 506 -11.41 23.67 -3.11
N ARG A 507 -11.95 22.71 -2.33
CA ARG A 507 -11.22 22.07 -1.22
C ARG A 507 -9.94 21.40 -1.71
N ARG A 508 -10.01 20.61 -2.78
CA ARG A 508 -8.83 19.95 -3.37
C ARG A 508 -7.81 20.96 -3.91
N TYR A 509 -8.28 22.07 -4.47
CA TYR A 509 -7.44 23.16 -4.96
C TYR A 509 -6.70 23.82 -3.79
N LEU A 510 -7.42 24.20 -2.73
CA LEU A 510 -6.84 24.76 -1.51
C LEU A 510 -5.87 23.78 -0.83
N GLU A 511 -6.17 22.48 -0.80
CA GLU A 511 -5.25 21.44 -0.32
C GLU A 511 -3.96 21.35 -1.16
N ALA A 512 -4.05 21.47 -2.49
CA ALA A 512 -2.89 21.52 -3.38
C ALA A 512 -2.08 22.82 -3.25
N PHE A 513 -2.76 23.95 -3.04
CA PHE A 513 -2.15 25.26 -2.78
C PHE A 513 -1.41 25.27 -1.43
N ASP A 514 -2.08 24.85 -0.36
CA ASP A 514 -1.52 24.75 1.00
C ASP A 514 -0.40 23.69 1.08
N ARG A 515 -0.42 22.64 0.24
CA ARG A 515 0.70 21.70 0.05
C ARG A 515 1.92 22.37 -0.60
N THR A 516 1.69 23.22 -1.59
CA THR A 516 2.74 23.79 -2.45
C THR A 516 3.40 25.04 -1.85
N TYR A 517 2.62 25.91 -1.22
CA TYR A 517 3.07 27.21 -0.71
C TYR A 517 3.11 27.31 0.83
N ARG A 518 3.14 26.16 1.52
CA ARG A 518 3.13 26.07 3.00
C ARG A 518 4.18 26.95 3.68
N HIS A 519 5.40 27.01 3.14
CA HIS A 519 6.49 27.79 3.73
C HIS A 519 6.19 29.30 3.65
N GLN A 520 5.77 29.75 2.47
CA GLN A 520 5.46 31.14 2.17
C GLN A 520 4.26 31.61 2.98
N LEU A 521 3.23 30.78 3.13
CA LEU A 521 2.08 31.05 4.01
C LEU A 521 2.49 31.16 5.49
N ILE A 522 3.38 30.29 5.99
CA ILE A 522 3.92 30.39 7.37
C ILE A 522 4.71 31.70 7.57
N GLU A 523 5.50 32.13 6.57
CA GLU A 523 6.23 33.40 6.63
C GLU A 523 5.28 34.61 6.56
N GLU A 524 4.26 34.57 5.71
CA GLU A 524 3.23 35.60 5.60
C GLU A 524 2.39 35.71 6.88
N ALA A 525 1.94 34.59 7.45
CA ALA A 525 1.21 34.56 8.72
C ALA A 525 2.04 35.15 9.87
N ARG A 526 3.34 34.84 9.94
CA ARG A 526 4.25 35.44 10.93
C ARG A 526 4.38 36.95 10.74
N ARG A 527 4.54 37.44 9.50
CA ARG A 527 4.60 38.88 9.19
C ARG A 527 3.28 39.58 9.50
N TYR A 528 2.15 38.94 9.19
CA TYR A 528 0.81 39.45 9.46
C TYR A 528 0.57 39.61 10.97
N GLN A 529 0.91 38.59 11.76
CA GLN A 529 0.76 38.66 13.21
C GLN A 529 1.70 39.71 13.83
N GLN A 530 2.96 39.78 13.38
CA GLN A 530 3.89 40.85 13.80
C GLN A 530 3.38 42.25 13.43
N PHE A 531 2.68 42.40 12.30
CA PHE A 531 2.06 43.66 11.90
C PHE A 531 0.89 44.04 12.83
N LEU A 532 0.00 43.08 13.14
CA LEU A 532 -1.10 43.27 14.09
C LEU A 532 -0.60 43.62 15.51
N GLU A 533 0.48 42.98 15.96
CA GLU A 533 1.07 43.21 17.29
C GLU A 533 1.84 44.54 17.40
N ALA A 534 2.28 45.12 16.27
CA ALA A 534 3.13 46.32 16.26
C ALA A 534 2.39 47.65 15.99
N GLU A 535 1.13 47.61 15.53
CA GLU A 535 0.33 48.78 15.10
C GLU A 535 1.03 49.72 14.08
N THR A 536 2.04 49.23 13.35
CA THR A 536 2.87 50.06 12.44
C THR A 536 2.24 50.24 11.07
N THR A 537 2.53 51.38 10.42
CA THR A 537 2.06 51.70 9.06
C THR A 537 3.00 51.19 7.96
N ALA A 538 3.57 49.99 8.13
CA ALA A 538 4.45 49.37 7.14
C ALA A 538 3.65 48.78 5.96
N ASP A 539 4.24 48.73 4.76
CA ASP A 539 3.53 48.24 3.57
C ASP A 539 3.53 46.70 3.53
N LEU A 540 2.38 46.12 3.88
CA LEU A 540 2.20 44.69 4.17
C LEU A 540 1.79 43.93 2.91
N SER A 541 2.76 43.33 2.22
CA SER A 541 2.53 42.46 1.06
C SER A 541 2.32 41.00 1.47
N LEU A 542 1.21 40.39 1.02
CA LEU A 542 0.76 39.03 1.34
C LEU A 542 0.27 38.26 0.08
N PRO A 543 1.08 38.14 -0.98
CA PRO A 543 0.65 37.57 -2.26
C PRO A 543 0.08 36.14 -2.16
N TYR A 544 0.62 35.26 -1.32
CA TYR A 544 0.15 33.87 -1.24
C TYR A 544 -1.17 33.76 -0.46
N SER A 545 -1.31 34.49 0.65
CA SER A 545 -2.56 34.57 1.42
C SER A 545 -3.69 35.23 0.62
N VAL A 546 -3.36 36.26 -0.16
CA VAL A 546 -4.29 36.88 -1.12
C VAL A 546 -4.68 35.87 -2.21
N SER A 547 -3.73 35.15 -2.80
CA SER A 547 -4.04 34.11 -3.81
C SER A 547 -4.99 33.05 -3.24
N ARG A 548 -4.74 32.61 -2.01
CA ARG A 548 -5.58 31.64 -1.30
C ARG A 548 -7.00 32.18 -1.06
N ALA A 549 -7.15 33.43 -0.64
CA ALA A 549 -8.44 34.09 -0.46
C ALA A 549 -9.19 34.28 -1.79
N ILE A 550 -8.48 34.58 -2.89
CA ILE A 550 -9.06 34.64 -4.24
C ILE A 550 -9.59 33.25 -4.64
N ILE A 551 -8.84 32.17 -4.43
CA ILE A 551 -9.29 30.79 -4.69
C ILE A 551 -10.53 30.44 -3.85
N GLU A 552 -10.55 30.81 -2.57
CA GLU A 552 -11.61 30.49 -1.61
C GLU A 552 -12.97 31.15 -1.94
N GLU A 553 -12.98 32.29 -2.64
CA GLU A 553 -14.19 33.01 -3.07
C GLU A 553 -14.50 32.84 -4.57
N ALA A 554 -13.49 32.81 -5.45
CA ALA A 554 -13.70 32.80 -6.89
C ALA A 554 -14.17 31.44 -7.40
N VAL A 555 -13.48 30.36 -7.00
CA VAL A 555 -13.68 29.02 -7.55
C VAL A 555 -15.06 28.43 -7.20
N PRO A 556 -15.59 28.58 -5.97
CA PRO A 556 -16.93 28.06 -5.64
C PRO A 556 -18.07 28.63 -6.50
N GLU A 557 -17.92 29.83 -7.05
CA GLU A 557 -18.96 30.54 -7.81
C GLU A 557 -18.71 30.59 -9.33
N LEU A 558 -17.90 29.66 -9.85
CA LEU A 558 -17.80 29.39 -11.29
C LEU A 558 -19.01 28.58 -11.76
N VAL A 559 -19.72 29.05 -12.80
CA VAL A 559 -20.81 28.27 -13.40
C VAL A 559 -20.24 27.11 -14.21
N ALA A 560 -19.12 27.32 -14.91
CA ALA A 560 -18.41 26.28 -15.67
C ALA A 560 -18.04 25.07 -14.80
N LEU A 561 -17.61 25.29 -13.55
CA LEU A 561 -17.25 24.24 -12.60
C LEU A 561 -18.44 23.36 -12.18
N SER A 562 -19.66 23.89 -12.25
CA SER A 562 -20.89 23.16 -11.91
C SER A 562 -21.43 22.29 -13.06
N ILE A 563 -20.98 22.54 -14.30
CA ILE A 563 -21.49 21.90 -15.52
C ILE A 563 -20.43 21.14 -16.36
N PHE A 564 -19.14 21.40 -16.18
CA PHE A 564 -18.04 20.77 -16.93
C PHE A 564 -17.10 19.94 -16.05
N ASP A 565 -16.19 19.18 -16.66
CA ASP A 565 -15.22 18.32 -15.96
C ASP A 565 -13.94 19.10 -15.58
N PHE A 566 -13.83 19.53 -14.32
CA PHE A 566 -12.64 20.20 -13.78
C PHE A 566 -11.78 19.23 -12.95
N GLY A 567 -10.48 19.17 -13.25
CA GLY A 567 -9.51 18.28 -12.60
C GLY A 567 -8.21 18.99 -12.18
N LEU A 568 -7.49 18.37 -11.25
CA LEU A 568 -6.14 18.76 -10.84
C LEU A 568 -5.15 17.69 -11.29
N GLU A 569 -4.02 18.10 -11.84
CA GLU A 569 -3.00 17.23 -12.46
C GLU A 569 -1.64 17.51 -11.80
N ASP A 570 -0.89 16.49 -11.38
CA ASP A 570 0.45 16.70 -10.77
C ASP A 570 1.55 16.99 -11.81
N THR A 571 1.33 16.70 -13.09
CA THR A 571 2.35 16.77 -14.16
C THR A 571 1.86 17.49 -15.43
N SER A 572 2.76 18.19 -16.10
CA SER A 572 2.58 18.72 -17.47
C SER A 572 3.73 18.25 -18.37
N PRO A 573 3.46 17.77 -19.61
CA PRO A 573 2.14 17.51 -20.17
C PRO A 573 1.44 16.31 -19.48
N THR A 574 0.10 16.32 -19.49
CA THR A 574 -0.73 15.21 -18.99
C THR A 574 -1.45 14.49 -20.14
N ARG A 575 -2.17 13.41 -19.86
CA ARG A 575 -3.04 12.69 -20.80
C ARG A 575 -4.48 12.69 -20.29
N ILE A 576 -5.37 13.37 -21.00
CA ILE A 576 -6.80 13.29 -20.75
C ILE A 576 -7.34 12.11 -21.55
N TYR A 577 -7.91 11.12 -20.84
CA TYR A 577 -8.49 9.92 -21.42
C TYR A 577 -9.98 10.11 -21.71
N PHE A 578 -10.48 9.55 -22.82
CA PHE A 578 -11.88 9.69 -23.23
C PHE A 578 -12.41 8.46 -23.98
N GLU A 579 -13.69 8.16 -23.77
CA GLU A 579 -14.42 7.13 -24.53
C GLU A 579 -14.80 7.63 -25.92
N ALA A 580 -14.06 7.19 -26.94
CA ALA A 580 -14.38 7.44 -28.33
C ALA A 580 -15.23 6.29 -28.89
N TYR A 581 -16.50 6.59 -29.17
CA TYR A 581 -17.39 5.70 -29.93
C TYR A 581 -17.06 5.82 -31.43
N SER A 582 -16.29 4.87 -31.95
CA SER A 582 -15.99 4.78 -33.38
C SER A 582 -17.08 3.98 -34.10
N GLU A 583 -17.36 4.34 -35.35
CA GLU A 583 -18.11 3.43 -36.23
C GLU A 583 -17.38 2.10 -36.40
N GLU A 584 -18.16 1.05 -36.61
CA GLU A 584 -17.67 -0.32 -36.64
C GLU A 584 -16.94 -0.61 -37.96
N THR A 585 -15.61 -0.53 -37.93
CA THR A 585 -14.72 -0.87 -39.07
C THR A 585 -14.58 -2.40 -39.29
N GLY A 586 -15.70 -3.12 -39.16
CA GLY A 586 -15.87 -4.49 -39.63
C GLY A 586 -16.98 -4.50 -40.69
N ALA A 587 -16.63 -4.82 -41.93
CA ALA A 587 -17.57 -4.78 -43.06
C ALA A 587 -18.82 -5.65 -42.79
N ALA A 588 -19.97 -4.98 -42.59
CA ALA A 588 -21.28 -5.62 -42.53
C ALA A 588 -21.53 -6.29 -43.90
N PRO A 589 -21.58 -7.63 -44.00
CA PRO A 589 -21.68 -8.27 -45.30
C PRO A 589 -23.07 -8.05 -45.87
N THR A 590 -23.14 -7.45 -47.06
CA THR A 590 -24.37 -7.39 -47.83
C THR A 590 -24.67 -8.78 -48.41
N VAL A 591 -25.91 -9.21 -48.26
CA VAL A 591 -26.53 -10.28 -49.04
C VAL A 591 -27.42 -9.62 -50.08
N THR A 592 -27.33 -10.08 -51.32
CA THR A 592 -28.12 -9.58 -52.44
C THR A 592 -28.84 -10.74 -53.11
N ASP A 593 -30.09 -10.53 -53.53
CA ASP A 593 -30.92 -11.54 -54.21
C ASP A 593 -31.04 -12.89 -53.47
N GLU A 594 -31.09 -12.89 -52.12
CA GLU A 594 -31.43 -14.13 -51.40
C GLU A 594 -32.87 -14.53 -51.72
N SER A 595 -33.07 -15.74 -52.25
CA SER A 595 -34.40 -16.22 -52.61
C SER A 595 -35.08 -16.92 -51.43
N PHE A 596 -36.32 -16.51 -51.15
CA PHE A 596 -37.18 -17.17 -50.17
C PHE A 596 -38.58 -17.39 -50.76
N THR A 597 -39.26 -18.44 -50.31
CA THR A 597 -40.68 -18.67 -50.62
C THR A 597 -41.52 -18.05 -49.52
N SER A 598 -42.53 -17.24 -49.88
CA SER A 598 -43.47 -16.67 -48.92
C SER A 598 -44.30 -17.75 -48.22
N ALA A 599 -44.65 -17.45 -46.96
CA ALA A 599 -45.65 -18.15 -46.20
C ALA A 599 -46.47 -17.10 -45.44
N HIS A 600 -47.77 -17.01 -45.71
CA HIS A 600 -48.66 -16.03 -45.07
C HIS A 600 -48.74 -16.24 -43.55
N ASP A 601 -48.56 -15.13 -42.83
CA ASP A 601 -48.59 -15.00 -41.36
C ASP A 601 -47.71 -16.04 -40.62
N SER A 602 -46.66 -16.52 -41.32
CA SER A 602 -45.76 -17.58 -40.89
C SER A 602 -44.29 -17.19 -41.10
N TRP A 603 -43.43 -17.55 -40.14
CA TRP A 603 -42.01 -17.17 -40.19
C TRP A 603 -41.17 -18.07 -41.11
N VAL A 604 -40.65 -17.49 -42.19
CA VAL A 604 -39.66 -18.07 -43.09
C VAL A 604 -38.26 -17.72 -42.60
N GLN A 605 -37.36 -18.70 -42.53
CA GLN A 605 -35.98 -18.51 -42.05
C GLN A 605 -35.05 -18.11 -43.20
N LEU A 606 -34.33 -17.00 -43.02
CA LEU A 606 -33.26 -16.54 -43.90
C LEU A 606 -31.92 -17.22 -43.56
N ALA A 607 -30.99 -17.23 -44.50
CA ALA A 607 -29.69 -17.88 -44.38
C ALA A 607 -28.81 -17.29 -43.26
N ASN A 608 -28.90 -15.97 -43.03
CA ASN A 608 -28.14 -15.27 -41.99
C ASN A 608 -29.06 -14.69 -40.91
N ARG A 609 -28.48 -14.42 -39.73
CA ARG A 609 -29.17 -13.83 -38.57
C ARG A 609 -28.52 -12.49 -38.21
N ARG A 610 -29.14 -11.72 -37.31
CA ARG A 610 -28.66 -10.39 -36.89
C ARG A 610 -28.57 -9.41 -38.06
N LEU A 611 -29.67 -9.28 -38.80
CA LEU A 611 -29.82 -8.29 -39.86
C LEU A 611 -29.82 -6.89 -39.24
N ARG A 612 -29.27 -5.89 -39.94
CA ARG A 612 -29.31 -4.49 -39.50
C ARG A 612 -30.67 -3.87 -39.81
N PRO A 613 -31.40 -3.33 -38.80
CA PRO A 613 -32.65 -2.59 -39.01
C PRO A 613 -32.50 -1.48 -40.06
N GLY A 614 -33.48 -1.38 -40.96
CA GLY A 614 -33.48 -0.38 -42.03
C GLY A 614 -32.50 -0.64 -43.19
N SER A 615 -31.78 -1.78 -43.20
CA SER A 615 -30.91 -2.16 -44.33
C SER A 615 -31.56 -3.13 -45.32
N VAL A 616 -32.84 -3.49 -45.11
CA VAL A 616 -33.50 -4.59 -45.83
C VAL A 616 -34.39 -4.07 -46.95
N THR A 617 -34.30 -4.69 -48.12
CA THR A 617 -35.20 -4.46 -49.26
C THR A 617 -35.74 -5.80 -49.76
N VAL A 618 -37.06 -5.92 -49.94
CA VAL A 618 -37.71 -7.14 -50.48
C VAL A 618 -38.28 -6.83 -51.87
N THR A 619 -38.01 -7.69 -52.85
CA THR A 619 -38.53 -7.54 -54.22
C THR A 619 -39.15 -8.83 -54.77
N SER A 620 -39.92 -8.69 -55.86
CA SER A 620 -40.45 -9.82 -56.65
C SER A 620 -39.33 -10.73 -57.19
N ASN A 621 -39.66 -11.96 -57.58
CA ASN A 621 -38.75 -12.82 -58.35
C ASN A 621 -39.33 -13.06 -59.77
N PRO A 622 -38.69 -12.55 -60.85
CA PRO A 622 -37.51 -11.70 -60.88
C PRO A 622 -37.76 -10.30 -60.31
N ALA A 623 -36.67 -9.60 -59.94
CA ALA A 623 -36.72 -8.26 -59.34
C ALA A 623 -37.44 -7.24 -60.24
N GLY A 624 -38.33 -6.43 -59.66
CA GLY A 624 -39.09 -5.42 -60.40
C GLY A 624 -40.18 -4.69 -59.61
N THR A 625 -40.77 -5.33 -58.59
CA THR A 625 -41.65 -4.67 -57.59
C THR A 625 -40.99 -4.74 -56.22
N THR A 626 -40.88 -3.60 -55.52
CA THR A 626 -40.38 -3.50 -54.14
C THR A 626 -41.54 -3.44 -53.17
N TYR A 627 -41.44 -4.16 -52.05
CA TYR A 627 -42.45 -4.25 -51.00
C TYR A 627 -42.03 -3.48 -49.74
N THR A 628 -42.99 -3.13 -48.87
CA THR A 628 -42.74 -2.25 -47.71
C THR A 628 -42.89 -3.00 -46.38
N GLU A 629 -41.88 -2.86 -45.49
CA GLU A 629 -41.93 -3.41 -44.14
C GLU A 629 -43.10 -2.80 -43.34
N TYR A 630 -43.72 -3.60 -42.47
CA TYR A 630 -44.95 -3.31 -41.70
C TYR A 630 -46.24 -3.13 -42.51
N ALA A 631 -46.17 -3.12 -43.85
CA ALA A 631 -47.34 -3.12 -44.73
C ALA A 631 -47.51 -4.48 -45.45
N ASP A 632 -46.44 -4.98 -46.08
CA ASP A 632 -46.44 -6.22 -46.85
C ASP A 632 -45.79 -7.40 -46.10
N TYR A 633 -44.78 -7.12 -45.27
CA TYR A 633 -44.01 -8.11 -44.51
C TYR A 633 -43.47 -7.52 -43.20
N VAL A 634 -42.97 -8.38 -42.30
CA VAL A 634 -42.25 -8.00 -41.06
C VAL A 634 -41.06 -8.92 -40.81
N ILE A 635 -40.03 -8.40 -40.12
CA ILE A 635 -38.74 -9.08 -39.97
C ILE A 635 -38.34 -9.28 -38.50
N ASP A 636 -37.99 -10.52 -38.14
CA ASP A 636 -37.24 -10.84 -36.93
C ASP A 636 -35.74 -10.63 -37.22
N TYR A 637 -35.30 -9.39 -37.02
CA TYR A 637 -33.90 -8.98 -37.19
C TYR A 637 -32.93 -9.79 -36.31
N ALA A 638 -33.38 -10.28 -35.16
CA ALA A 638 -32.54 -11.02 -34.21
C ALA A 638 -32.24 -12.46 -34.67
N ASN A 639 -33.24 -13.17 -35.21
CA ASN A 639 -33.12 -14.56 -35.64
C ASN A 639 -33.02 -14.74 -37.16
N GLY A 640 -33.13 -13.67 -37.95
CA GLY A 640 -33.08 -13.72 -39.40
C GLY A 640 -34.28 -14.43 -39.99
N LYS A 641 -35.48 -13.90 -39.75
CA LYS A 641 -36.72 -14.45 -40.30
C LYS A 641 -37.57 -13.34 -40.90
N ILE A 642 -38.27 -13.67 -41.97
CA ILE A 642 -39.28 -12.81 -42.59
C ILE A 642 -40.65 -13.50 -42.50
N MET A 643 -41.68 -12.72 -42.26
CA MET A 643 -43.08 -13.15 -42.29
C MET A 643 -43.83 -12.26 -43.26
N VAL A 644 -44.46 -12.85 -44.27
CA VAL A 644 -45.28 -12.13 -45.25
C VAL A 644 -46.69 -12.01 -44.69
N LEU A 645 -47.25 -10.80 -44.70
CA LEU A 645 -48.55 -10.52 -44.10
C LEU A 645 -49.68 -10.89 -45.08
N SER A 646 -50.67 -11.65 -44.62
CA SER A 646 -51.85 -11.98 -45.45
C SER A 646 -52.71 -10.75 -45.81
N THR A 647 -52.53 -9.65 -45.08
CA THR A 647 -53.13 -8.33 -45.35
C THR A 647 -52.35 -7.49 -46.37
N GLY A 648 -51.17 -7.95 -46.80
CA GLY A 648 -50.26 -7.22 -47.68
C GLY A 648 -50.47 -7.47 -49.18
N SER A 649 -49.60 -6.88 -50.00
CA SER A 649 -49.62 -6.97 -51.48
C SER A 649 -48.90 -8.20 -52.03
N MET A 650 -48.32 -9.04 -51.16
CA MET A 650 -47.47 -10.18 -51.53
C MET A 650 -48.28 -11.49 -51.55
N ALA A 651 -48.18 -12.24 -52.65
CA ALA A 651 -48.82 -13.55 -52.78
C ALA A 651 -48.19 -14.61 -51.85
N ASP A 652 -49.01 -15.57 -51.40
CA ASP A 652 -48.55 -16.74 -50.62
C ASP A 652 -47.84 -17.77 -51.51
N ALA A 653 -47.06 -18.67 -50.89
CA ALA A 653 -46.35 -19.79 -51.53
C ALA A 653 -45.52 -19.41 -52.78
N THR A 654 -45.06 -18.16 -52.86
CA THR A 654 -44.47 -17.52 -54.05
C THR A 654 -43.01 -17.14 -53.78
N GLY A 655 -42.15 -17.23 -54.81
CA GLY A 655 -40.74 -16.84 -54.69
C GLY A 655 -40.54 -15.34 -54.69
N PHE A 656 -39.77 -14.83 -53.72
CA PHE A 656 -39.34 -13.44 -53.60
C PHE A 656 -37.82 -13.35 -53.40
N LEU A 657 -37.27 -12.15 -53.54
CA LEU A 657 -35.85 -11.84 -53.35
C LEU A 657 -35.69 -10.85 -52.19
N ILE A 658 -34.62 -10.98 -51.42
CA ILE A 658 -34.33 -10.09 -50.29
C ILE A 658 -32.84 -9.68 -50.25
N ASP A 659 -32.62 -8.36 -50.20
CA ASP A 659 -31.32 -7.73 -49.99
C ASP A 659 -31.23 -7.26 -48.54
N TYR A 660 -30.09 -7.46 -47.86
CA TYR A 660 -29.88 -6.99 -46.48
C TYR A 660 -28.40 -6.93 -46.08
N THR A 661 -28.10 -6.23 -44.99
CA THR A 661 -26.79 -6.35 -44.29
C THR A 661 -26.96 -6.99 -42.93
N TYR A 662 -25.94 -7.68 -42.41
CA TYR A 662 -26.01 -8.37 -41.12
C TYR A 662 -24.69 -8.30 -40.32
N ASP A 663 -24.77 -8.63 -39.03
CA ASP A 663 -23.63 -8.60 -38.10
C ASP A 663 -23.07 -10.01 -37.82
N LYS A 664 -21.79 -10.22 -38.12
CA LYS A 664 -20.99 -11.43 -37.82
C LYS A 664 -20.50 -11.48 -36.36
N VAL A 665 -21.35 -11.11 -35.41
CA VAL A 665 -21.05 -11.12 -33.95
C VAL A 665 -20.84 -12.55 -33.40
N ARG A 666 -21.30 -13.58 -34.11
CA ARG A 666 -21.02 -14.99 -33.82
C ARG A 666 -20.64 -15.75 -35.09
N ALA A 667 -19.41 -15.56 -35.52
CA ALA A 667 -18.73 -16.56 -36.33
C ALA A 667 -18.30 -17.76 -35.45
N GLY A 668 -17.93 -18.90 -36.06
CA GLY A 668 -17.47 -20.08 -35.32
C GLY A 668 -16.10 -19.89 -34.65
N GLU A 669 -15.68 -20.88 -33.85
CA GLU A 669 -14.51 -20.84 -32.95
C GLU A 669 -13.18 -20.36 -33.59
N ASN A 670 -13.01 -20.51 -34.91
CA ASN A 670 -11.82 -20.10 -35.66
C ASN A 670 -12.08 -18.99 -36.70
N ALA A 671 -13.18 -18.24 -36.59
CA ALA A 671 -13.57 -17.20 -37.55
C ALA A 671 -13.67 -15.81 -36.88
N ALA A 672 -13.28 -14.77 -37.63
CA ALA A 672 -13.14 -13.42 -37.08
C ALA A 672 -14.47 -12.84 -36.55
N ILE A 673 -14.48 -12.47 -35.27
CA ILE A 673 -15.62 -11.84 -34.58
C ILE A 673 -15.46 -10.31 -34.62
N GLN A 674 -16.55 -9.59 -34.89
CA GLN A 674 -16.58 -8.12 -34.83
C GLN A 674 -16.31 -7.60 -33.41
N ARG A 675 -15.52 -6.52 -33.29
CA ARG A 675 -15.17 -5.88 -32.01
C ARG A 675 -16.26 -4.91 -31.54
N GLY A 676 -16.38 -4.74 -30.22
CA GLY A 676 -17.30 -3.79 -29.60
C GLY A 676 -16.99 -2.32 -29.95
N LYS A 677 -18.02 -1.46 -29.91
CA LYS A 677 -18.02 -0.09 -30.47
C LYS A 677 -17.30 0.98 -29.62
N GLY A 678 -16.83 0.62 -28.43
CA GLY A 678 -16.15 1.56 -27.52
C GLY A 678 -14.63 1.44 -27.62
N SER A 679 -13.94 2.56 -27.82
CA SER A 679 -12.48 2.65 -27.73
C SER A 679 -12.06 3.67 -26.67
N LEU A 680 -11.10 3.32 -25.82
CA LEU A 680 -10.49 4.28 -24.90
C LEU A 680 -9.35 5.00 -25.62
N SER A 681 -9.53 6.28 -25.89
CA SER A 681 -8.54 7.16 -26.49
C SER A 681 -7.92 8.09 -25.45
N TYR A 682 -6.88 8.82 -25.85
CA TYR A 682 -6.29 9.88 -25.04
C TYR A 682 -5.80 11.04 -25.92
N GLN A 683 -5.86 12.26 -25.37
CA GLN A 683 -5.14 13.42 -25.91
C GLN A 683 -4.07 13.82 -24.90
N THR A 684 -2.84 14.02 -25.38
CA THR A 684 -1.79 14.67 -24.59
C THR A 684 -2.06 16.16 -24.57
N VAL A 685 -2.08 16.77 -23.38
CA VAL A 685 -2.39 18.19 -23.18
C VAL A 685 -1.26 18.84 -22.38
N GLU A 686 -0.76 19.97 -22.87
CA GLU A 686 0.25 20.77 -22.19
C GLU A 686 -0.44 21.86 -21.36
N LEU A 687 -0.20 21.88 -20.05
CA LEU A 687 -0.73 22.90 -19.15
C LEU A 687 0.13 24.16 -19.26
N MET A 688 -0.44 25.22 -19.82
CA MET A 688 0.23 26.49 -20.12
C MET A 688 -0.12 27.56 -19.08
N ALA A 689 0.70 28.62 -19.00
CA ALA A 689 0.53 29.68 -18.02
C ALA A 689 -0.40 30.80 -18.53
N ASP A 690 -1.66 30.77 -18.12
CA ASP A 690 -2.57 31.91 -18.27
C ASP A 690 -2.18 33.02 -17.29
N ARG A 691 -2.24 34.27 -17.75
CA ARG A 691 -1.85 35.44 -16.96
C ARG A 691 -2.81 36.61 -17.13
N LEU A 692 -3.24 37.17 -16.00
CA LEU A 692 -4.04 38.40 -15.93
C LEU A 692 -3.29 39.44 -15.12
N ALA A 693 -3.02 40.61 -15.71
CA ALA A 693 -2.36 41.73 -15.05
C ALA A 693 -3.34 42.85 -14.74
N SER A 694 -3.22 43.46 -13.57
CA SER A 694 -4.02 44.61 -13.13
C SER A 694 -3.12 45.71 -12.54
N LEU A 695 -3.52 46.96 -12.75
CA LEU A 695 -2.78 48.17 -12.43
C LEU A 695 -3.48 48.92 -11.30
N VAL A 696 -2.77 49.21 -10.22
CA VAL A 696 -3.27 50.05 -9.12
C VAL A 696 -2.24 51.13 -8.80
N THR A 697 -2.67 52.38 -8.63
CA THR A 697 -1.78 53.49 -8.27
C THR A 697 -1.79 53.75 -6.77
N ASP A 698 -0.62 54.06 -6.22
CA ASP A 698 -0.45 54.33 -4.79
C ASP A 698 -1.22 55.60 -4.38
N GLU A 699 -1.35 56.56 -5.31
CA GLU A 699 -2.21 57.73 -5.17
C GLU A 699 -3.69 57.36 -5.03
N ALA A 700 -4.19 56.39 -5.83
CA ALA A 700 -5.59 55.95 -5.72
C ALA A 700 -5.85 55.21 -4.40
N ILE A 701 -4.94 54.35 -3.95
CA ILE A 701 -5.04 53.67 -2.65
C ILE A 701 -5.02 54.70 -1.50
N THR A 702 -4.15 55.69 -1.58
CA THR A 702 -4.00 56.72 -0.55
C THR A 702 -5.21 57.67 -0.53
N PHE A 703 -5.67 58.15 -1.68
CA PHE A 703 -6.86 59.00 -1.81
C PHE A 703 -8.12 58.28 -1.33
N ALA A 704 -8.29 57.01 -1.71
CA ALA A 704 -9.38 56.15 -1.26
C ALA A 704 -9.45 56.08 0.28
N ARG A 705 -8.34 55.69 0.92
CA ARG A 705 -8.25 55.55 2.37
C ARG A 705 -8.44 56.89 3.10
N THR A 706 -7.85 57.98 2.61
CA THR A 706 -7.78 59.27 3.34
C THR A 706 -9.00 60.18 3.15
N GLN A 707 -9.58 60.27 1.94
CA GLN A 707 -10.66 61.23 1.66
C GLN A 707 -12.06 60.60 1.56
N LEU A 708 -12.14 59.32 1.17
CA LEU A 708 -13.42 58.65 0.92
C LEU A 708 -13.79 57.60 1.99
N GLY A 709 -12.92 57.34 2.96
CA GLY A 709 -13.06 56.20 3.89
C GLY A 709 -13.13 54.85 3.16
N TRP A 710 -12.54 54.79 1.97
CA TRP A 710 -12.82 53.79 0.95
C TRP A 710 -11.73 52.72 0.96
N ASP A 711 -12.13 51.49 1.30
CA ASP A 711 -11.23 50.35 1.28
C ASP A 711 -11.00 49.90 -0.17
N ALA A 712 -9.95 50.48 -0.77
CA ALA A 712 -9.50 50.11 -2.11
C ALA A 712 -9.08 48.64 -2.18
N VAL A 713 -8.47 48.08 -1.13
CA VAL A 713 -7.87 46.73 -1.18
C VAL A 713 -8.95 45.65 -1.22
N THR A 714 -9.92 45.66 -0.30
CA THR A 714 -11.01 44.68 -0.34
C THR A 714 -11.87 44.82 -1.61
N ARG A 715 -11.88 45.99 -2.26
CA ARG A 715 -12.57 46.22 -3.53
C ARG A 715 -11.78 45.75 -4.76
N THR A 716 -10.46 45.99 -4.83
CA THR A 716 -9.62 45.47 -5.93
C THR A 716 -9.53 43.95 -5.88
N LEU A 717 -9.48 43.34 -4.69
CA LEU A 717 -9.59 41.88 -4.54
C LEU A 717 -10.89 41.34 -5.14
N ASN A 718 -12.04 41.93 -4.82
CA ASN A 718 -13.33 41.56 -5.42
C ASN A 718 -13.42 41.88 -6.93
N MET A 719 -12.64 42.83 -7.46
CA MET A 719 -12.53 43.04 -8.92
C MET A 719 -11.73 41.90 -9.57
N VAL A 720 -10.54 41.57 -9.06
CA VAL A 720 -9.71 40.47 -9.58
C VAL A 720 -10.45 39.12 -9.49
N ILE A 721 -11.19 38.87 -8.40
CA ILE A 721 -12.07 37.69 -8.26
C ILE A 721 -13.11 37.61 -9.39
N ARG A 722 -13.68 38.75 -9.81
CA ARG A 722 -14.68 38.80 -10.90
C ARG A 722 -14.05 38.63 -12.26
N GLU A 723 -12.96 39.33 -12.56
CA GLU A 723 -12.22 39.23 -13.82
C GLU A 723 -11.72 37.81 -14.07
N LEU A 724 -11.21 37.15 -13.01
CA LEU A 724 -10.80 35.75 -13.03
C LEU A 724 -11.97 34.80 -13.35
N ARG A 725 -13.11 34.96 -12.68
CA ARG A 725 -14.32 34.16 -12.92
C ARG A 725 -14.85 34.35 -14.34
N GLU A 726 -14.93 35.60 -14.79
CA GLU A 726 -15.36 35.95 -16.14
C GLU A 726 -14.45 35.33 -17.20
N MET A 727 -13.13 35.32 -16.99
CA MET A 727 -12.18 34.66 -17.89
C MET A 727 -12.46 33.15 -18.00
N ILE A 728 -12.53 32.45 -16.87
CA ILE A 728 -12.67 30.98 -16.82
C ILE A 728 -14.04 30.54 -17.36
N ASP A 729 -15.14 31.16 -16.88
CA ASP A 729 -16.49 30.84 -17.36
C ASP A 729 -16.65 31.19 -18.84
N THR A 730 -16.15 32.34 -19.32
CA THR A 730 -16.22 32.69 -20.75
C THR A 730 -15.43 31.71 -21.60
N GLY A 731 -14.19 31.37 -21.22
CA GLY A 731 -13.36 30.42 -21.95
C GLY A 731 -14.03 29.05 -22.12
N ALA A 732 -14.45 28.45 -21.00
CA ALA A 732 -15.08 27.13 -20.99
C ALA A 732 -16.43 27.13 -21.74
N ILE A 733 -17.32 28.11 -21.47
CA ILE A 733 -18.66 28.16 -22.10
C ILE A 733 -18.56 28.42 -23.61
N ARG A 734 -17.64 29.30 -24.05
CA ARG A 734 -17.48 29.58 -25.49
C ARG A 734 -16.83 28.42 -26.24
N LEU A 735 -15.90 27.69 -25.63
CA LEU A 735 -15.39 26.43 -26.19
C LEU A 735 -16.51 25.38 -26.31
N ALA A 736 -17.30 25.18 -25.25
CA ALA A 736 -18.41 24.23 -25.23
C ALA A 736 -19.44 24.51 -26.32
N LEU A 737 -19.83 25.78 -26.50
CA LEU A 737 -20.75 26.19 -27.56
C LEU A 737 -20.15 25.99 -28.96
N ALA A 738 -18.89 26.36 -29.17
CA ALA A 738 -18.21 26.17 -30.46
C ALA A 738 -18.11 24.68 -30.84
N SER A 739 -17.91 23.80 -29.86
CA SER A 739 -17.91 22.34 -30.07
C SER A 739 -19.30 21.75 -30.25
N ALA A 740 -20.30 22.21 -29.50
CA ALA A 740 -21.70 21.81 -29.70
C ALA A 740 -22.21 22.20 -31.10
N VAL A 741 -21.82 23.37 -31.63
CA VAL A 741 -22.12 23.77 -33.01
C VAL A 741 -21.38 22.87 -34.01
N ARG A 742 -20.11 22.54 -33.75
CA ARG A 742 -19.28 21.65 -34.59
C ARG A 742 -19.83 20.22 -34.71
N SER A 743 -20.52 19.71 -33.69
CA SER A 743 -21.09 18.35 -33.69
C SER A 743 -22.29 18.17 -34.61
N GLY A 744 -22.92 19.26 -35.05
CA GLY A 744 -24.16 19.24 -35.82
C GLY A 744 -25.40 18.81 -35.02
N ASN A 745 -25.29 18.58 -33.70
CA ASN A 745 -26.39 18.16 -32.83
C ASN A 745 -27.36 19.33 -32.54
N SER A 746 -28.05 19.82 -33.58
CA SER A 746 -28.99 20.93 -33.48
C SER A 746 -30.41 20.47 -33.12
N GLY A 747 -31.05 21.17 -32.19
CA GLY A 747 -32.49 21.12 -31.97
C GLY A 747 -33.29 22.02 -32.92
N GLY A 748 -32.64 22.69 -33.87
CA GLY A 748 -33.23 23.69 -34.77
C GLY A 748 -33.16 25.12 -34.24
N THR A 749 -33.92 26.01 -34.87
CA THR A 749 -34.00 27.45 -34.53
C THR A 749 -35.34 27.77 -33.87
N TRP A 750 -35.34 28.46 -32.74
CA TRP A 750 -36.52 29.05 -32.08
C TRP A 750 -36.48 30.58 -32.24
N ASN A 751 -37.53 31.17 -32.79
CA ASN A 751 -37.64 32.62 -32.95
C ASN A 751 -38.38 33.23 -31.74
N SER A 752 -37.65 34.00 -30.93
CA SER A 752 -38.13 34.54 -29.67
C SER A 752 -39.17 35.67 -29.80
N ALA A 753 -39.46 36.12 -31.03
CA ALA A 753 -40.51 37.08 -31.33
C ALA A 753 -41.81 36.44 -31.88
N SER A 754 -41.80 35.17 -32.30
CA SER A 754 -42.96 34.49 -32.91
C SER A 754 -43.33 33.14 -32.30
N ASP A 755 -42.35 32.39 -31.79
CA ASP A 755 -42.51 30.99 -31.44
C ASP A 755 -42.87 30.82 -29.95
N PRO A 756 -43.84 29.98 -29.58
CA PRO A 756 -44.20 29.78 -28.17
C PRO A 756 -43.07 29.11 -27.38
N ILE A 757 -42.93 29.42 -26.09
CA ILE A 757 -41.86 28.88 -25.23
C ILE A 757 -41.93 27.34 -25.11
N SER A 758 -43.11 26.74 -25.28
CA SER A 758 -43.27 25.28 -25.37
C SER A 758 -42.48 24.64 -26.52
N ASP A 759 -42.27 25.38 -27.61
CA ASP A 759 -41.49 24.94 -28.77
C ASP A 759 -39.98 25.09 -28.53
N LEU A 760 -39.51 26.10 -27.78
CA LEU A 760 -38.14 26.12 -27.26
C LEU A 760 -37.85 24.86 -26.41
N VAL A 761 -38.80 24.49 -25.53
CA VAL A 761 -38.71 23.29 -24.69
C VAL A 761 -38.79 21.99 -25.53
N GLN A 762 -39.46 22.00 -26.69
CA GLN A 762 -39.42 20.91 -27.66
C GLN A 762 -38.06 20.82 -28.36
N LYS A 763 -37.53 21.94 -28.85
CA LYS A 763 -36.24 22.05 -29.55
C LYS A 763 -35.05 21.70 -28.65
N ILE A 764 -35.08 22.08 -27.36
CA ILE A 764 -34.14 21.58 -26.33
C ILE A 764 -34.23 20.04 -26.19
N GLY A 765 -35.45 19.48 -26.28
CA GLY A 765 -35.67 18.03 -26.31
C GLY A 765 -35.11 17.34 -27.55
N LEU A 766 -35.14 17.99 -28.72
CA LEU A 766 -34.52 17.49 -29.95
C LEU A 766 -32.99 17.51 -29.88
N ALA A 767 -32.39 18.60 -29.38
CA ALA A 767 -30.95 18.67 -29.11
C ALA A 767 -30.52 17.58 -28.11
N LYS A 768 -31.31 17.34 -27.05
CA LYS A 768 -31.10 16.23 -26.11
C LYS A 768 -31.12 14.87 -26.82
N ALA A 769 -32.10 14.65 -27.70
CA ALA A 769 -32.24 13.39 -28.44
C ALA A 769 -31.07 13.14 -29.39
N ALA A 770 -30.57 14.16 -30.10
CA ALA A 770 -29.42 14.03 -31.01
C ALA A 770 -28.15 13.50 -30.31
N ILE A 771 -27.87 13.99 -29.09
CA ILE A 771 -26.75 13.52 -28.26
C ILE A 771 -26.95 12.05 -27.85
N ILE A 772 -28.18 11.67 -27.48
CA ILE A 772 -28.54 10.29 -27.09
C ILE A 772 -28.45 9.32 -28.28
N THR A 773 -28.82 9.74 -29.48
CA THR A 773 -28.66 8.94 -30.71
C THR A 773 -27.17 8.63 -31.00
N LYS A 774 -26.24 9.49 -30.56
CA LYS A 774 -24.79 9.25 -30.60
C LYS A 774 -24.24 8.45 -29.41
N ASN A 775 -25.12 7.87 -28.57
CA ASN A 775 -24.84 7.09 -27.36
C ASN A 775 -24.29 7.88 -26.15
N TYR A 776 -24.31 9.22 -26.18
CA TYR A 776 -23.91 10.06 -25.05
C TYR A 776 -25.11 10.51 -24.22
N MET A 777 -24.94 10.67 -22.90
CA MET A 777 -26.04 11.02 -21.98
C MET A 777 -25.93 12.48 -21.51
N PRO A 778 -26.64 13.45 -22.13
CA PRO A 778 -26.55 14.84 -21.70
C PRO A 778 -26.97 15.00 -20.23
N ARG A 779 -26.29 15.89 -19.51
CA ARG A 779 -26.38 16.09 -18.05
C ARG A 779 -26.86 17.47 -17.62
N PHE A 780 -26.80 18.48 -18.50
CA PHE A 780 -27.24 19.84 -18.20
C PHE A 780 -27.83 20.55 -19.43
N VAL A 781 -28.54 21.65 -19.18
CA VAL A 781 -28.88 22.71 -20.14
C VAL A 781 -28.29 24.02 -19.62
N LEU A 782 -27.64 24.80 -20.48
CA LEU A 782 -27.09 26.12 -20.15
C LEU A 782 -27.74 27.19 -21.03
N LEU A 783 -28.19 28.27 -20.39
CA LEU A 783 -28.84 29.42 -21.01
C LEU A 783 -28.16 30.74 -20.58
N SER A 784 -28.38 31.77 -21.37
CA SER A 784 -28.17 33.16 -20.95
C SER A 784 -29.27 33.61 -19.98
N PRO A 785 -29.10 34.70 -19.21
CA PRO A 785 -30.12 35.19 -18.28
C PRO A 785 -31.45 35.53 -18.97
N THR A 786 -31.41 36.17 -20.14
CA THR A 786 -32.60 36.50 -20.93
C THR A 786 -33.43 35.25 -21.27
N ASN A 787 -32.76 34.16 -21.67
CA ASN A 787 -33.43 32.92 -22.05
C ASN A 787 -33.79 32.03 -20.84
N ALA A 788 -33.04 32.12 -19.75
CA ALA A 788 -33.42 31.54 -18.46
C ALA A 788 -34.73 32.15 -17.94
N GLU A 789 -34.87 33.48 -17.96
CA GLU A 789 -36.10 34.15 -17.51
C GLU A 789 -37.30 33.93 -18.45
N ARG A 790 -37.06 33.84 -19.76
CA ARG A 790 -38.10 33.39 -20.71
C ARG A 790 -38.62 31.98 -20.40
N LEU A 791 -37.77 31.12 -19.84
CA LEU A 791 -38.09 29.72 -19.53
C LEU A 791 -38.69 29.54 -18.13
N SER A 792 -38.22 30.29 -17.12
CA SER A 792 -38.76 30.25 -15.75
C SER A 792 -40.23 30.68 -15.71
N ASN A 793 -40.59 31.70 -16.50
CA ASN A 793 -41.94 32.27 -16.59
C ASN A 793 -42.88 31.48 -17.53
N TRP A 794 -42.58 30.20 -17.85
CA TRP A 794 -43.41 29.37 -18.72
C TRP A 794 -44.49 28.59 -17.96
N ASP A 795 -45.77 28.78 -18.30
CA ASP A 795 -46.94 28.09 -17.71
C ASP A 795 -46.89 26.55 -17.74
N GLY A 796 -45.97 25.96 -18.52
CA GLY A 796 -45.69 24.52 -18.49
C GLY A 796 -45.06 24.04 -17.17
N PHE A 797 -44.37 24.92 -16.44
CA PHE A 797 -43.89 24.68 -15.08
C PHE A 797 -45.02 24.80 -14.06
N LYS A 798 -45.89 23.78 -14.01
CA LYS A 798 -46.96 23.74 -13.02
C LYS A 798 -46.39 23.56 -11.60
N ARG A 799 -46.92 24.38 -10.70
CA ARG A 799 -46.42 24.64 -9.32
C ARG A 799 -46.26 23.41 -8.43
N ASP A 800 -46.85 22.29 -8.79
CA ASP A 800 -46.78 21.03 -8.03
C ASP A 800 -45.40 20.32 -8.17
N GLY A 801 -44.53 20.77 -9.10
CA GLY A 801 -43.20 20.18 -9.32
C GLY A 801 -42.05 20.82 -8.52
N PHE A 802 -42.05 22.16 -8.38
CA PHE A 802 -40.96 22.91 -7.75
C PHE A 802 -41.53 24.14 -7.01
N PRO A 803 -41.59 24.13 -5.66
CA PRO A 803 -42.06 25.28 -4.88
C PRO A 803 -41.12 26.47 -4.95
N ASP A 804 -39.81 26.19 -4.99
CA ASP A 804 -38.74 27.18 -4.95
C ASP A 804 -37.84 27.04 -6.20
N ALA A 805 -37.94 27.99 -7.12
CA ALA A 805 -36.91 28.21 -8.13
C ALA A 805 -35.72 28.92 -7.46
N VAL A 806 -34.94 28.18 -6.67
CA VAL A 806 -33.84 28.73 -5.88
C VAL A 806 -32.70 29.19 -6.80
N LEU A 807 -32.67 30.50 -7.04
CA LEU A 807 -31.50 31.23 -7.56
C LEU A 807 -30.35 31.15 -6.55
N ASN A 808 -29.67 30.00 -6.52
CA ASN A 808 -28.42 29.83 -5.80
C ASN A 808 -27.27 30.54 -6.54
N ALA A 809 -26.12 30.67 -5.89
CA ALA A 809 -24.95 31.36 -6.45
C ALA A 809 -24.35 30.69 -7.71
N ALA A 810 -24.84 29.51 -8.11
CA ALA A 810 -24.46 28.79 -9.33
C ALA A 810 -25.49 28.94 -10.48
N GLY A 811 -26.50 29.80 -10.32
CA GLY A 811 -27.44 30.15 -11.40
C GLY A 811 -28.41 29.02 -11.79
N PHE A 812 -28.82 28.18 -10.85
CA PHE A 812 -29.80 27.12 -11.10
C PHE A 812 -31.22 27.68 -11.34
N VAL A 813 -31.90 27.21 -12.40
CA VAL A 813 -33.21 27.72 -12.86
C VAL A 813 -34.34 26.68 -12.71
N GLY A 814 -34.00 25.39 -12.49
CA GLY A 814 -34.96 24.29 -12.41
C GLY A 814 -34.55 23.11 -13.30
N GLN A 815 -35.51 22.28 -13.73
CA GLN A 815 -35.25 21.14 -14.62
C GLN A 815 -36.13 21.12 -15.88
N VAL A 816 -35.52 20.97 -17.06
CA VAL A 816 -36.22 20.79 -18.35
C VAL A 816 -35.89 19.42 -18.94
N LYS A 817 -36.93 18.68 -19.36
CA LYS A 817 -36.79 17.33 -19.95
C LYS A 817 -35.93 16.38 -19.08
N GLY A 818 -35.98 16.53 -17.76
CA GLY A 818 -35.16 15.77 -16.80
C GLY A 818 -33.68 16.12 -16.79
N LEU A 819 -33.30 17.34 -17.20
CA LEU A 819 -31.95 17.89 -17.07
C LEU A 819 -32.00 19.17 -16.21
N PRO A 820 -31.04 19.40 -15.29
CA PRO A 820 -30.86 20.68 -14.62
C PRO A 820 -30.55 21.80 -15.62
N VAL A 821 -31.16 22.97 -15.39
CA VAL A 821 -30.95 24.19 -16.18
C VAL A 821 -30.10 25.18 -15.38
N PHE A 822 -29.04 25.66 -16.01
CA PHE A 822 -28.12 26.66 -15.47
C PHE A 822 -28.16 27.95 -16.30
N MET A 823 -27.84 29.06 -15.65
CA MET A 823 -27.76 30.41 -16.20
C MET A 823 -26.34 30.94 -16.09
N SER A 824 -25.79 31.53 -17.15
CA SER A 824 -24.54 32.28 -17.09
C SER A 824 -24.57 33.51 -18.00
N ASN A 825 -24.07 34.63 -17.49
CA ASN A 825 -23.93 35.91 -18.22
C ASN A 825 -23.03 35.79 -19.46
N HIS A 826 -22.13 34.79 -19.49
CA HIS A 826 -21.16 34.61 -20.57
C HIS A 826 -21.71 33.77 -21.74
N MET A 827 -22.85 33.10 -21.54
CA MET A 827 -23.62 32.41 -22.57
C MET A 827 -24.39 33.43 -23.43
N PRO A 828 -24.28 33.40 -24.78
CA PRO A 828 -24.94 34.38 -25.64
C PRO A 828 -26.46 34.13 -25.79
N ASP A 829 -27.25 35.20 -25.83
CA ASP A 829 -28.71 35.16 -26.04
C ASP A 829 -29.17 34.47 -27.33
N SER A 830 -28.28 34.30 -28.30
CA SER A 830 -28.57 33.64 -29.59
C SER A 830 -28.52 32.11 -29.56
N HIS A 831 -28.20 31.48 -28.42
CA HIS A 831 -28.10 30.03 -28.32
C HIS A 831 -28.57 29.48 -26.97
N ALA A 832 -29.08 28.25 -26.98
CA ALA A 832 -29.13 27.36 -25.82
C ALA A 832 -28.13 26.20 -26.01
N LEU A 833 -27.45 25.79 -24.95
CA LEU A 833 -26.51 24.66 -24.95
C LEU A 833 -27.10 23.49 -24.15
N VAL A 834 -26.95 22.28 -24.66
CA VAL A 834 -27.29 21.01 -23.99
C VAL A 834 -26.03 20.13 -24.04
N GLY A 835 -25.60 19.53 -22.94
CA GLY A 835 -24.34 18.78 -22.95
C GLY A 835 -24.13 17.78 -21.82
N HIS A 836 -23.21 16.84 -22.03
CA HIS A 836 -22.55 16.06 -20.96
C HIS A 836 -21.43 16.91 -20.33
N THR A 837 -21.05 16.63 -19.08
CA THR A 837 -20.01 17.39 -18.35
C THR A 837 -18.65 17.38 -19.08
N GLU A 838 -18.19 16.20 -19.47
CA GLU A 838 -17.00 15.95 -20.31
C GLU A 838 -17.08 16.52 -21.75
N LEU A 839 -18.02 17.41 -22.08
CA LEU A 839 -17.96 18.20 -23.31
C LEU A 839 -16.77 19.18 -23.29
N VAL A 840 -16.48 19.74 -22.11
CA VAL A 840 -15.25 20.49 -21.84
C VAL A 840 -14.58 19.89 -20.62
N GLN A 841 -13.26 19.74 -20.72
CA GLN A 841 -12.39 19.21 -19.67
C GLN A 841 -11.34 20.27 -19.37
N HIS A 842 -11.44 20.88 -18.18
CA HIS A 842 -10.49 21.86 -17.69
C HIS A 842 -9.54 21.19 -16.70
N ARG A 843 -8.24 21.54 -16.75
CA ARG A 843 -7.20 20.94 -15.91
C ARG A 843 -6.25 22.00 -15.39
N VAL A 844 -5.96 21.97 -14.09
CA VAL A 844 -5.01 22.87 -13.42
C VAL A 844 -3.84 22.07 -12.82
N LEU A 845 -2.63 22.60 -12.94
CA LEU A 845 -1.40 21.99 -12.44
C LEU A 845 -1.29 22.13 -10.91
N SER A 846 -1.49 21.02 -10.18
CA SER A 846 -1.51 20.98 -8.71
C SER A 846 -0.17 21.38 -8.06
N THR A 847 0.92 21.35 -8.82
CA THR A 847 2.29 21.69 -8.40
C THR A 847 2.69 23.14 -8.73
N LYS A 848 1.83 23.86 -9.47
CA LYS A 848 1.85 25.33 -9.63
C LYS A 848 0.42 25.88 -9.68
N PRO A 849 -0.34 25.77 -8.57
CA PRO A 849 -1.67 26.39 -8.49
C PRO A 849 -1.53 27.91 -8.55
N MET A 850 -2.65 28.58 -8.84
CA MET A 850 -2.73 30.02 -9.12
C MET A 850 -2.00 30.90 -8.09
N THR A 851 -1.11 31.79 -8.57
CA THR A 851 -0.36 32.74 -7.73
C THR A 851 -0.48 34.17 -8.24
N LEU A 852 -0.83 35.07 -7.32
CA LEU A 852 -0.65 36.51 -7.47
C LEU A 852 0.84 36.85 -7.28
N LYS A 853 1.39 37.67 -8.17
CA LYS A 853 2.77 38.13 -8.16
C LYS A 853 2.81 39.65 -8.29
N GLY A 854 3.54 40.28 -7.37
CA GLY A 854 3.67 41.72 -7.26
C GLY A 854 3.83 42.16 -5.79
N PRO A 855 3.89 43.48 -5.52
CA PRO A 855 3.94 44.54 -6.53
C PRO A 855 5.25 44.57 -7.32
N PHE A 856 5.15 44.85 -8.61
CA PHE A 856 6.26 45.30 -9.45
C PHE A 856 6.07 46.78 -9.77
N GLN A 857 7.15 47.52 -10.02
CA GLN A 857 7.04 48.90 -10.49
C GLN A 857 6.58 48.90 -11.95
N ALA A 858 5.54 49.69 -12.26
CA ALA A 858 5.03 49.83 -13.61
C ALA A 858 6.02 50.59 -14.51
N TYR A 859 6.14 50.19 -15.78
CA TYR A 859 6.97 50.88 -16.77
C TYR A 859 6.20 51.16 -18.06
N ASN A 860 6.11 52.44 -18.44
CA ASN A 860 5.60 52.85 -19.75
C ASN A 860 6.75 53.31 -20.63
N SER A 861 6.98 52.61 -21.75
CA SER A 861 8.00 52.97 -22.75
C SER A 861 9.40 53.14 -22.16
N GLY A 862 9.75 52.33 -21.16
CA GLY A 862 11.02 52.37 -20.43
C GLY A 862 11.09 53.39 -19.28
N ASN A 863 10.09 54.26 -19.12
CA ASN A 863 10.01 55.18 -17.98
C ASN A 863 9.22 54.56 -16.83
N LEU A 864 9.70 54.75 -15.60
CA LEU A 864 9.00 54.35 -14.38
C LEU A 864 7.70 55.14 -14.24
N VAL A 865 6.60 54.45 -13.96
CA VAL A 865 5.28 55.03 -13.66
C VAL A 865 5.02 54.90 -12.15
N ALA A 866 4.34 55.89 -11.55
CA ALA A 866 3.93 55.86 -10.15
C ALA A 866 2.71 54.93 -9.92
N ALA A 867 2.87 53.66 -10.30
CA ALA A 867 1.88 52.61 -10.21
C ALA A 867 2.53 51.26 -9.89
N GLN A 868 1.77 50.37 -9.27
CA GLN A 868 2.16 49.01 -8.98
C GLN A 868 1.43 48.04 -9.92
N GLU A 869 2.21 47.16 -10.56
CA GLU A 869 1.68 46.06 -11.36
C GLU A 869 1.58 44.80 -10.50
N TYR A 870 0.41 44.17 -10.56
CA TYR A 870 0.16 42.85 -10.01
C TYR A 870 -0.32 41.95 -11.14
N TYR A 871 0.15 40.70 -11.21
CA TYR A 871 -0.41 39.71 -12.12
C TYR A 871 -0.70 38.38 -11.43
N VAL A 872 -1.82 37.77 -11.79
CA VAL A 872 -2.14 36.39 -11.47
C VAL A 872 -1.55 35.50 -12.55
N GLU A 873 -0.94 34.38 -12.16
CA GLU A 873 -0.51 33.30 -13.06
C GLU A 873 -1.08 31.96 -12.58
N GLU A 874 -1.78 31.25 -13.46
CA GLU A 874 -2.22 29.86 -13.25
C GLU A 874 -1.72 28.98 -14.40
N TYR A 875 -1.28 27.76 -14.09
CA TYR A 875 -0.95 26.77 -15.11
C TYR A 875 -2.15 25.86 -15.36
N ASN A 876 -2.85 26.05 -16.47
CA ASN A 876 -4.06 25.30 -16.81
C ASN A 876 -4.10 24.85 -18.30
N ALA A 877 -5.11 24.06 -18.66
CA ALA A 877 -5.57 23.92 -20.03
C ALA A 877 -7.09 23.64 -20.06
N THR A 878 -7.75 24.06 -21.14
CA THR A 878 -9.19 23.85 -21.36
C THR A 878 -9.42 23.19 -22.72
N GLU A 879 -9.89 21.95 -22.73
CA GLU A 879 -9.99 21.12 -23.93
C GLU A 879 -11.39 20.55 -24.15
N SER A 880 -11.69 20.16 -25.40
CA SER A 880 -13.02 19.68 -25.82
C SER A 880 -12.89 18.48 -26.76
N LEU A 881 -12.58 17.32 -26.18
CA LEU A 881 -12.13 16.14 -26.92
C LEU A 881 -13.23 15.47 -27.76
N ILE A 882 -14.51 15.59 -27.36
CA ILE A 882 -15.65 15.00 -28.06
C ILE A 882 -16.76 16.03 -28.28
N PRO A 883 -16.82 16.68 -29.46
CA PRO A 883 -17.90 17.60 -29.82
C PRO A 883 -19.30 17.00 -29.67
N ASP A 884 -19.44 15.70 -29.98
CA ASP A 884 -20.72 14.98 -29.96
C ASP A 884 -21.36 14.83 -28.58
N LYS A 885 -20.63 15.13 -27.50
CA LYS A 885 -21.19 15.24 -26.13
C LYS A 885 -22.00 16.53 -25.92
N GLY A 886 -22.01 17.44 -26.90
CA GLY A 886 -22.76 18.69 -26.89
C GLY A 886 -23.76 18.80 -28.03
N GLY A 887 -24.78 19.63 -27.84
CA GLY A 887 -25.80 20.00 -28.82
C GLY A 887 -26.41 21.35 -28.47
N PHE A 888 -27.11 21.96 -29.43
CA PHE A 888 -27.51 23.36 -29.33
C PHE A 888 -28.89 23.64 -29.92
N VAL A 889 -29.53 24.72 -29.49
CA VAL A 889 -30.69 25.32 -30.15
C VAL A 889 -30.31 26.75 -30.53
N THR A 890 -30.53 27.13 -31.78
CA THR A 890 -30.34 28.53 -32.21
C THR A 890 -31.54 29.36 -31.76
N ILE A 891 -31.30 30.54 -31.20
CA ILE A 891 -32.31 31.48 -30.75
C ILE A 891 -32.21 32.75 -31.59
N ALA A 892 -33.33 33.17 -32.16
CA ALA A 892 -33.46 34.35 -33.03
C ALA A 892 -34.35 35.45 -32.41
#